data_AF-A0A832HHX5-F1
#
_entry.id   AF-A0A832HHX5-F1
#
_cell.length_a   1.000
_cell.length_b   1.000
_cell.length_c   1.000
_cell.angle_alpha   90.00
_cell.angle_beta   90.00
_cell.angle_gamma   90.00
#
_symmetry.space_group_name_H-M   'P 1'
#
loop_
_entity.id
_entity.type
_entity.pdbx_description
1 polymer ?
#
loop_
_entity_poly.entity_id
_entity_poly.type
_entity_poly.pdbx_seq_one_letter_code
_entity_poly.pdbx_strand_id
1 'polypeptide(L)'
;MKRYQRNWCWLAVGAALCASALPLAAQTAPAASQPGVTVAAPRDAAWAGEWVFVLNGGAPNGRPLTMHIDHSNGQFTDAWATAFQYNQSLHNVRITSCDVKEDTVTLKMQVEFRPDFWIKGGQGEFTLTLQRKPVENPVVSVHSRLRTSLAHAALSGTFTGSFTPPPGAPKTVFGNPIEEPDPQPTGKEGTIEGVIVPARETAAGFQLPKFNEHPRMLFRAGDVPALKAKLNDTPLGQAVLAELKSCDHEVAEGLLYKLTGDVDKAKAGLARIKTLMVDETKTRTKGYGGMESEHVADYPAGHQACAAMFYDLTVETLNAEDKREMRKWFRFVADMGLLKPWNYSNKGSTASPASPTGRLVWAGASMVAFNLWGSEAPAPPEPKFNPFELKMLESDPANKEKMVERLAKAREQWQHDLAIWKQNNGMDLGVQQLNSFARRGLACAIHEQVGEGGTMDHRAMLDANIIYRNMFGKPITGRGELSRAAILPLIRSALWDTRKASRVDNALDVDGSTLVRLLVLSEPQWRPAIQYHWLKRLQMTAADLETVDGARKFLQKSFPNRGPGTEDPLGLLYTLQYLDPKNTTPPTLPSVWDIATRGEYLFRTGGMDDPVLLSIDANTSKSMGATLSAGTFEIFAFGQRWTGSIPWGSEVRGRHNVLYSPGFRTSYGALGRIAFRDITMKQSTAAVTIDCNALVREEIETTVEKVETVKVGEVTMPRTVTVEVTKSVEHGYKHARAFGVDVSGKCGAPMLLVIADRFDGDIKKTWVYNLPDHIPPAKQGRREPPFTPPFDVKTDATGFTLTKGNASLRATFVAPSPLKIEYVKQKTQIEPHFHPTRSAARGPQPFTRTGIEVTGEPATTGHFFAIITLQQGPAPEVKVEGTGLDAKVTIGGQRVRFDGQRVTIEPK
;
A
#
# COMPACT_ATOMS: atom_id res chain seq x y z
N MET A 1 -9.72 36.35 29.36
CA MET A 1 -10.92 35.78 30.01
C MET A 1 -12.16 36.69 29.98
N LYS A 2 -12.09 38.01 30.24
CA LYS A 2 -13.28 38.90 30.21
C LYS A 2 -13.87 39.25 28.82
N ARG A 3 -13.24 38.83 27.71
CA ARG A 3 -13.80 38.95 26.34
C ARG A 3 -14.63 37.73 25.88
N TYR A 4 -14.66 36.65 26.68
CA TYR A 4 -15.32 35.37 26.32
C TYR A 4 -16.70 35.17 26.97
N GLN A 5 -17.11 36.01 27.92
CA GLN A 5 -18.42 35.90 28.59
C GLN A 5 -19.58 36.53 27.81
N ARG A 6 -19.33 37.34 26.78
CA ARG A 6 -20.37 38.10 26.06
C ARG A 6 -21.11 37.29 24.97
N ASN A 7 -20.57 36.15 24.54
CA ASN A 7 -21.18 35.30 23.51
C ASN A 7 -22.07 34.18 24.06
N TRP A 8 -22.14 34.00 25.38
CA TRP A 8 -22.92 32.91 26.01
C TRP A 8 -24.40 33.25 26.25
N CYS A 9 -24.80 34.54 26.24
CA CYS A 9 -26.18 34.92 26.55
C CYS A 9 -27.18 34.79 25.38
N TRP A 10 -26.74 34.59 24.13
CA TRP A 10 -27.64 34.46 22.97
C TRP A 10 -28.09 33.02 22.66
N LEU A 11 -27.44 32.00 23.25
CA LEU A 11 -27.75 30.58 22.99
C LEU A 11 -28.84 30.01 23.91
N ALA A 12 -29.19 30.70 25.01
CA ALA A 12 -30.14 30.20 26.01
C ALA A 12 -31.63 30.39 25.62
N VAL A 13 -31.94 31.18 24.59
CA VAL A 13 -33.35 31.51 24.22
C VAL A 13 -33.89 30.62 23.08
N GLY A 14 -33.03 29.91 22.34
CA GLY A 14 -33.45 29.10 21.19
C GLY A 14 -33.90 27.66 21.50
N ALA A 15 -33.73 27.17 22.72
CA ALA A 15 -33.84 25.74 23.04
C ALA A 15 -35.24 25.26 23.49
N ALA A 16 -36.26 26.13 23.50
CA ALA A 16 -37.55 25.84 24.16
C ALA A 16 -38.72 25.42 23.24
N LEU A 17 -38.53 25.17 21.93
CA LEU A 17 -39.69 25.11 21.00
C LEU A 17 -39.78 23.94 20.00
N CYS A 18 -39.19 22.77 20.27
CA CYS A 18 -39.40 21.60 19.38
C CYS A 18 -39.53 20.28 20.17
N ALA A 19 -40.75 20.00 20.63
CA ALA A 19 -41.15 18.67 21.09
C ALA A 19 -42.53 18.31 20.51
N SER A 20 -42.57 17.40 19.54
CA SER A 20 -43.66 16.44 19.33
C SER A 20 -43.27 15.45 18.22
N ALA A 21 -43.30 14.16 18.56
CA ALA A 21 -42.93 13.04 17.70
C ALA A 21 -44.19 12.34 17.16
N LEU A 22 -44.08 11.76 15.96
CA LEU A 22 -44.96 10.71 15.45
C LEU A 22 -44.08 9.55 14.91
N PRO A 23 -44.48 8.28 15.06
CA PRO A 23 -43.71 7.15 14.57
C PRO A 23 -44.08 6.82 13.13
N LEU A 24 -43.09 6.57 12.26
CA LEU A 24 -43.28 5.92 10.96
C LEU A 24 -42.47 4.62 10.92
N ALA A 25 -43.14 3.55 10.49
CA ALA A 25 -42.60 2.22 10.35
C ALA A 25 -41.50 2.15 9.27
N ALA A 26 -40.40 1.47 9.59
CA ALA A 26 -39.23 1.34 8.73
C ALA A 26 -39.39 0.22 7.70
N GLN A 27 -39.26 0.54 6.42
CA GLN A 27 -38.90 -0.41 5.36
C GLN A 27 -37.38 -0.37 5.14
N THR A 28 -36.77 -1.53 4.91
CA THR A 28 -35.34 -1.69 4.67
C THR A 28 -34.95 -1.18 3.28
N ALA A 29 -34.21 -0.07 3.22
CA ALA A 29 -33.67 0.51 1.98
C ALA A 29 -32.30 -0.10 1.62
N PRO A 30 -31.98 -0.28 0.32
CA PRO A 30 -30.67 -0.72 -0.14
C PRO A 30 -29.58 0.34 0.07
N ALA A 31 -28.33 -0.11 0.14
CA ALA A 31 -27.11 0.70 0.30
C ALA A 31 -27.05 1.86 -0.69
N ALA A 32 -27.02 3.10 -0.21
CA ALA A 32 -26.99 4.28 -1.07
C ALA A 32 -25.58 4.53 -1.65
N SER A 33 -25.51 4.62 -2.97
CA SER A 33 -24.47 5.34 -3.72
C SER A 33 -24.53 6.84 -3.39
N GLN A 34 -23.42 7.58 -3.53
CA GLN A 34 -23.53 9.04 -3.57
C GLN A 34 -24.21 9.43 -4.89
N PRO A 35 -25.37 10.11 -4.87
CA PRO A 35 -25.92 10.67 -6.09
C PRO A 35 -25.23 12.01 -6.34
N GLY A 36 -24.14 12.02 -7.11
CA GLY A 36 -24.08 13.01 -8.19
C GLY A 36 -25.22 12.69 -9.15
N VAL A 37 -25.75 13.65 -9.93
CA VAL A 37 -26.75 13.41 -11.00
C VAL A 37 -26.67 11.96 -11.46
N THR A 38 -27.76 11.19 -11.34
CA THR A 38 -27.84 9.77 -11.74
C THR A 38 -27.65 9.69 -13.25
N VAL A 39 -26.41 9.93 -13.68
CA VAL A 39 -25.94 9.71 -15.03
C VAL A 39 -26.03 8.20 -15.16
N ALA A 40 -27.00 7.76 -15.96
CA ALA A 40 -27.12 6.37 -16.31
C ALA A 40 -25.77 5.92 -16.85
N ALA A 41 -25.17 4.95 -16.18
CA ALA A 41 -23.94 4.34 -16.63
C ALA A 41 -24.31 3.12 -17.51
N PRO A 42 -23.36 2.58 -18.29
CA PRO A 42 -23.63 1.38 -19.09
C PRO A 42 -24.27 0.28 -18.22
N ARG A 43 -25.41 -0.26 -18.65
CA ARG A 43 -26.03 -1.43 -17.97
C ARG A 43 -25.33 -2.74 -18.26
N ASP A 44 -24.45 -2.75 -19.26
CA ASP A 44 -23.67 -3.92 -19.63
C ASP A 44 -22.71 -4.28 -18.49
N ALA A 45 -22.80 -5.53 -18.04
CA ALA A 45 -21.97 -6.10 -16.99
C ALA A 45 -20.47 -6.00 -17.31
N ALA A 46 -20.10 -5.94 -18.59
CA ALA A 46 -18.74 -5.68 -19.06
C ALA A 46 -18.10 -4.41 -18.47
N TRP A 47 -18.92 -3.39 -18.23
CA TRP A 47 -18.51 -2.09 -17.72
C TRP A 47 -18.68 -1.98 -16.20
N ALA A 48 -19.34 -2.94 -15.55
CA ALA A 48 -19.47 -2.96 -14.09
C ALA A 48 -18.09 -3.16 -13.44
N GLY A 49 -17.80 -2.41 -12.37
CA GLY A 49 -16.50 -2.50 -11.72
C GLY A 49 -15.98 -1.20 -11.14
N GLU A 50 -14.79 -1.28 -10.56
CA GLU A 50 -13.98 -0.09 -10.26
C GLU A 50 -13.10 0.20 -11.48
N TRP A 51 -13.23 1.39 -12.04
CA TRP A 51 -12.44 1.86 -13.16
C TRP A 51 -11.27 2.65 -12.61
N VAL A 52 -10.08 2.28 -13.04
CA VAL A 52 -8.88 3.00 -12.64
C VAL A 52 -8.06 3.30 -13.87
N PHE A 53 -7.82 4.58 -14.11
CA PHE A 53 -7.11 5.02 -15.30
C PHE A 53 -6.28 6.26 -15.02
N VAL A 54 -5.26 6.49 -15.84
CA VAL A 54 -4.33 7.61 -15.74
C VAL A 54 -4.53 8.50 -16.96
N LEU A 55 -4.76 9.79 -16.72
CA LEU A 55 -4.73 10.83 -17.74
C LEU A 55 -3.30 11.37 -17.86
N ASN A 56 -2.59 10.96 -18.90
CA ASN A 56 -1.23 11.44 -19.16
C ASN A 56 -1.28 12.89 -19.64
N GLY A 57 -0.79 13.82 -18.81
CA GLY A 57 -0.94 15.26 -19.08
C GLY A 57 -2.18 15.90 -18.44
N GLY A 58 -2.97 15.14 -17.67
CA GLY A 58 -4.26 15.60 -17.14
C GLY A 58 -4.16 16.59 -15.98
N ALA A 59 -3.03 16.67 -15.27
CA ALA A 59 -2.84 17.64 -14.20
C ALA A 59 -2.39 19.01 -14.75
N PRO A 60 -2.55 20.11 -13.99
CA PRO A 60 -2.25 21.48 -14.47
C PRO A 60 -0.84 21.62 -15.04
N ASN A 61 0.15 21.00 -14.41
CA ASN A 61 1.56 21.00 -14.83
C ASN A 61 1.91 19.93 -15.88
N GLY A 62 0.93 19.32 -16.55
CA GLY A 62 1.14 18.26 -17.54
C GLY A 62 1.55 16.92 -16.93
N ARG A 63 1.43 16.75 -15.60
CA ARG A 63 1.73 15.49 -14.94
C ARG A 63 0.50 14.55 -14.94
N PRO A 64 0.70 13.25 -14.67
CA PRO A 64 -0.39 12.28 -14.70
C PRO A 64 -1.43 12.53 -13.59
N LEU A 65 -2.70 12.38 -13.94
CA LEU A 65 -3.84 12.39 -13.02
C LEU A 65 -4.44 10.98 -12.99
N THR A 66 -4.30 10.27 -11.87
CA THR A 66 -4.89 8.94 -11.67
C THR A 66 -6.32 9.10 -11.19
N MET A 67 -7.28 8.56 -11.93
CA MET A 67 -8.70 8.58 -11.60
C MET A 67 -9.17 7.21 -11.14
N HIS A 68 -10.10 7.23 -10.19
CA HIS A 68 -10.81 6.07 -9.66
C HIS A 68 -12.30 6.34 -9.73
N ILE A 69 -13.05 5.48 -10.40
CA ILE A 69 -14.50 5.58 -10.56
C ILE A 69 -15.13 4.26 -10.15
N ASP A 70 -15.99 4.27 -9.14
CA ASP A 70 -16.78 3.09 -8.78
C ASP A 70 -18.08 3.06 -9.58
N HIS A 71 -18.25 2.02 -10.39
CA HIS A 71 -19.45 1.76 -11.16
C HIS A 71 -20.12 0.46 -10.68
N SER A 72 -21.35 0.56 -10.19
CA SER A 72 -22.14 -0.61 -9.80
C SER A 72 -23.63 -0.41 -10.11
N ASN A 73 -24.30 -1.50 -10.49
CA ASN A 73 -25.73 -1.51 -10.82
C ASN A 73 -26.16 -0.44 -11.85
N GLY A 74 -25.33 -0.18 -12.86
CA GLY A 74 -25.63 0.81 -13.91
C GLY A 74 -25.56 2.27 -13.43
N GLN A 75 -24.86 2.54 -12.31
CA GLN A 75 -24.67 3.88 -11.76
C GLN A 75 -23.24 4.12 -11.30
N PHE A 76 -22.73 5.33 -11.53
CA PHE A 76 -21.52 5.79 -10.88
C PHE A 76 -21.83 6.10 -9.42
N THR A 77 -21.07 5.50 -8.51
CA THR A 77 -21.35 5.54 -7.07
C THR A 77 -20.33 6.34 -6.28
N ASP A 78 -19.12 6.49 -6.82
CA ASP A 78 -18.09 7.40 -6.32
C ASP A 78 -17.07 7.69 -7.45
N ALA A 79 -16.44 8.85 -7.43
CA ALA A 79 -15.34 9.20 -8.31
C ALA A 79 -14.36 10.15 -7.61
N TRP A 80 -13.06 9.85 -7.73
CA TRP A 80 -11.99 10.64 -7.13
C TRP A 80 -10.71 10.51 -7.93
N ALA A 81 -9.73 11.38 -7.66
CA ALA A 81 -8.46 11.34 -8.35
C ALA A 81 -7.28 11.69 -7.43
N THR A 82 -6.08 11.30 -7.87
CA THR A 82 -4.81 11.71 -7.28
C THR A 82 -3.90 12.26 -8.36
N ALA A 83 -3.12 13.27 -8.00
CA ALA A 83 -2.08 13.79 -8.86
C ALA A 83 -0.81 13.97 -8.03
N PHE A 84 -0.20 12.88 -7.56
CA PHE A 84 0.92 12.92 -6.61
C PHE A 84 2.14 13.70 -7.08
N GLN A 85 2.27 13.88 -8.39
CA GLN A 85 3.30 14.76 -8.92
C GLN A 85 2.81 16.21 -9.09
N TYR A 86 1.52 16.48 -9.13
CA TYR A 86 1.01 17.83 -8.93
C TYR A 86 1.05 18.16 -7.44
N ASN A 87 0.14 17.61 -6.62
CA ASN A 87 0.05 17.86 -5.20
C ASN A 87 -0.26 16.57 -4.41
N GLN A 88 -0.33 16.66 -3.08
CA GLN A 88 -0.51 15.51 -2.18
C GLN A 88 -1.97 15.19 -1.81
N SER A 89 -2.95 15.88 -2.39
CA SER A 89 -4.35 15.79 -1.99
C SER A 89 -5.15 14.78 -2.81
N LEU A 90 -6.24 14.28 -2.20
CA LEU A 90 -7.30 13.59 -2.93
C LEU A 90 -8.21 14.62 -3.58
N HIS A 91 -8.50 14.44 -4.86
CA HIS A 91 -9.35 15.33 -5.65
C HIS A 91 -10.75 14.74 -5.80
N ASN A 92 -11.77 15.60 -5.75
CA ASN A 92 -13.14 15.17 -5.99
C ASN A 92 -13.39 15.15 -7.50
N VAL A 93 -14.04 14.09 -8.00
CA VAL A 93 -14.44 14.00 -9.40
C VAL A 93 -15.96 13.90 -9.44
N ARG A 94 -16.58 14.73 -10.27
CA ARG A 94 -18.02 14.72 -10.54
C ARG A 94 -18.23 14.37 -12.01
N ILE A 95 -18.90 13.27 -12.28
CA ILE A 95 -19.29 12.89 -13.64
C ILE A 95 -20.55 13.68 -13.99
N THR A 96 -20.50 14.45 -15.07
CA THR A 96 -21.59 15.33 -15.51
C THR A 96 -22.38 14.71 -16.66
N SER A 97 -21.76 13.87 -17.49
CA SER A 97 -22.46 13.06 -18.48
C SER A 97 -21.69 11.79 -18.83
N CYS A 98 -22.40 10.76 -19.28
CA CYS A 98 -21.84 9.53 -19.82
C CYS A 98 -22.63 9.17 -21.07
N ASP A 99 -21.92 8.97 -22.18
CA ASP A 99 -22.46 8.43 -23.42
C ASP A 99 -21.75 7.11 -23.71
N VAL A 100 -22.50 6.08 -24.06
CA VAL A 100 -21.99 4.71 -24.21
C VAL A 100 -22.36 4.22 -25.60
N LYS A 101 -21.35 3.83 -26.37
CA LYS A 101 -21.49 3.28 -27.72
C LYS A 101 -20.62 2.04 -27.84
N GLU A 102 -21.25 0.88 -27.68
CA GLU A 102 -20.58 -0.43 -27.74
C GLU A 102 -19.41 -0.51 -26.75
N ASP A 103 -18.18 -0.62 -27.27
CA ASP A 103 -16.93 -0.66 -26.51
C ASP A 103 -16.32 0.73 -26.27
N THR A 104 -17.04 1.81 -26.56
CA THR A 104 -16.61 3.18 -26.29
C THR A 104 -17.50 3.88 -25.27
N VAL A 105 -16.90 4.55 -24.31
CA VAL A 105 -17.57 5.42 -23.34
C VAL A 105 -16.99 6.83 -23.43
N THR A 106 -17.86 7.81 -23.60
CA THR A 106 -17.50 9.22 -23.46
C THR A 106 -17.98 9.76 -22.12
N LEU A 107 -17.06 10.19 -21.26
CA LEU A 107 -17.36 10.82 -19.98
C LEU A 107 -17.12 12.32 -20.06
N LYS A 108 -18.05 13.13 -19.57
CA LYS A 108 -17.76 14.52 -19.17
C LYS A 108 -17.68 14.57 -17.66
N MET A 109 -16.70 15.28 -17.14
CA MET A 109 -16.47 15.36 -15.70
C MET A 109 -15.86 16.70 -15.28
N GLN A 110 -16.10 17.03 -14.02
CA GLN A 110 -15.49 18.13 -13.31
C GLN A 110 -14.59 17.56 -12.21
N VAL A 111 -13.38 18.10 -12.09
CA VAL A 111 -12.40 17.71 -11.08
C VAL A 111 -12.10 18.91 -10.19
N GLU A 112 -12.45 18.80 -8.91
CA GLU A 112 -11.99 19.73 -7.89
C GLU A 112 -10.62 19.27 -7.42
N PHE A 113 -9.58 19.93 -7.93
CA PHE A 113 -8.23 19.80 -7.40
C PHE A 113 -8.22 20.43 -6.02
N ARG A 114 -8.29 19.61 -4.98
CA ARG A 114 -8.18 20.10 -3.60
C ARG A 114 -6.78 20.66 -3.31
N PRO A 115 -6.67 21.74 -2.52
CA PRO A 115 -5.38 22.27 -2.10
C PRO A 115 -4.62 21.27 -1.23
N ASP A 116 -3.31 21.41 -1.17
CA ASP A 116 -2.47 20.92 -0.09
C ASP A 116 -1.66 22.07 0.52
N PHE A 117 -0.63 21.75 1.29
CA PHE A 117 0.23 22.75 1.92
C PHE A 117 0.99 23.62 0.90
N TRP A 118 1.28 23.09 -0.29
CA TRP A 118 2.18 23.66 -1.28
C TRP A 118 1.43 24.27 -2.47
N ILE A 119 0.26 23.73 -2.79
CA ILE A 119 -0.49 24.00 -4.02
C ILE A 119 -1.95 24.21 -3.68
N LYS A 120 -2.53 25.28 -4.22
CA LYS A 120 -3.89 25.72 -3.86
C LYS A 120 -5.04 24.98 -4.52
N GLY A 121 -4.75 24.05 -5.42
CA GLY A 121 -5.77 23.32 -6.13
C GLY A 121 -6.41 24.15 -7.26
N GLY A 122 -7.67 23.89 -7.57
CA GLY A 122 -8.44 24.52 -8.65
C GLY A 122 -9.58 23.65 -9.18
N GLN A 123 -10.15 24.02 -10.32
CA GLN A 123 -11.21 23.28 -10.99
C GLN A 123 -10.75 22.88 -12.39
N GLY A 124 -11.03 21.65 -12.80
CA GLY A 124 -10.81 21.19 -14.18
C GLY A 124 -12.07 20.60 -14.78
N GLU A 125 -12.26 20.80 -16.08
CA GLU A 125 -13.31 20.13 -16.84
C GLU A 125 -12.67 19.24 -17.89
N PHE A 126 -13.11 17.98 -17.95
CA PHE A 126 -12.53 16.97 -18.83
C PHE A 126 -13.62 16.27 -19.63
N THR A 127 -13.34 16.04 -20.91
CA THR A 127 -14.08 15.09 -21.74
C THR A 127 -13.14 13.93 -22.07
N LEU A 128 -13.50 12.74 -21.63
CA LEU A 128 -12.75 11.51 -21.84
C LEU A 128 -13.47 10.66 -22.89
N THR A 129 -12.74 10.06 -23.82
CA THR A 129 -13.24 8.99 -24.68
C THR A 129 -12.44 7.73 -24.39
N LEU A 130 -13.09 6.74 -23.77
CA LEU A 130 -12.52 5.49 -23.31
C LEU A 130 -12.96 4.36 -24.22
N GLN A 131 -12.02 3.64 -24.81
CA GLN A 131 -12.25 2.40 -25.53
C GLN A 131 -11.88 1.21 -24.64
N ARG A 132 -12.84 0.31 -24.44
CA ARG A 132 -12.65 -0.98 -23.80
C ARG A 132 -11.97 -1.92 -24.78
N LYS A 133 -10.95 -2.62 -24.32
CA LYS A 133 -10.33 -3.72 -25.06
C LYS A 133 -10.42 -4.99 -24.21
N PRO A 134 -10.84 -6.12 -24.79
CA PRO A 134 -10.68 -7.42 -24.15
C PRO A 134 -9.22 -7.59 -23.76
N VAL A 135 -9.00 -8.08 -22.55
CA VAL A 135 -7.65 -8.27 -22.06
C VAL A 135 -7.18 -9.65 -22.51
N GLU A 136 -6.55 -9.72 -23.69
CA GLU A 136 -5.97 -10.98 -24.20
C GLU A 136 -4.87 -11.51 -23.27
N ASN A 137 -4.24 -10.61 -22.50
CA ASN A 137 -3.30 -10.93 -21.43
C ASN A 137 -3.55 -10.00 -20.22
N PRO A 138 -3.92 -10.51 -19.02
CA PRO A 138 -4.41 -9.73 -17.85
C PRO A 138 -3.49 -8.59 -17.36
N VAL A 139 -2.29 -8.45 -17.91
CA VAL A 139 -1.31 -7.42 -17.54
C VAL A 139 -1.16 -6.42 -18.67
N VAL A 140 -2.03 -5.42 -18.68
CA VAL A 140 -1.93 -4.29 -19.62
C VAL A 140 -0.69 -3.44 -19.25
N SER A 141 0.20 -3.24 -20.22
CA SER A 141 1.41 -2.42 -20.10
C SER A 141 1.04 -0.93 -20.16
N VAL A 142 0.59 -0.37 -19.03
CA VAL A 142 -0.11 0.92 -19.05
C VAL A 142 0.36 1.81 -17.90
N HIS A 143 1.67 2.05 -17.81
CA HIS A 143 2.32 2.59 -16.60
C HIS A 143 2.28 1.63 -15.39
N SER A 144 3.30 1.72 -14.53
CA SER A 144 3.49 0.74 -13.45
C SER A 144 2.44 0.75 -12.34
N ARG A 145 1.56 1.76 -12.30
CA ARG A 145 0.60 1.98 -11.19
C ARG A 145 -0.76 1.30 -11.35
N LEU A 146 -1.11 0.85 -12.55
CA LEU A 146 -2.47 0.35 -12.88
C LEU A 146 -2.55 -1.17 -13.08
N ARG A 147 -1.50 -1.90 -12.70
CA ARG A 147 -1.45 -3.34 -12.94
C ARG A 147 -2.35 -4.05 -11.94
N THR A 148 -3.08 -5.04 -12.42
CA THR A 148 -3.75 -5.99 -11.54
C THR A 148 -4.04 -7.24 -12.32
N SER A 149 -3.76 -8.36 -11.69
CA SER A 149 -4.07 -9.70 -12.21
C SER A 149 -5.57 -10.02 -12.17
N LEU A 150 -6.40 -9.08 -11.70
CA LEU A 150 -7.86 -9.19 -11.64
C LEU A 150 -8.57 -8.34 -12.72
N ALA A 151 -7.86 -7.59 -13.56
CA ALA A 151 -8.50 -6.78 -14.59
C ALA A 151 -9.24 -7.68 -15.59
N HIS A 152 -10.54 -7.46 -15.77
CA HIS A 152 -11.34 -8.16 -16.79
C HIS A 152 -11.42 -7.37 -18.10
N ALA A 153 -11.11 -6.07 -18.08
CA ALA A 153 -11.04 -5.23 -19.26
C ALA A 153 -9.91 -4.19 -19.18
N ALA A 154 -9.26 -3.90 -20.32
CA ALA A 154 -8.32 -2.80 -20.48
C ALA A 154 -9.08 -1.57 -20.96
N LEU A 155 -8.66 -0.39 -20.51
CA LEU A 155 -9.13 0.89 -21.02
C LEU A 155 -7.98 1.60 -21.74
N SER A 156 -8.26 2.12 -22.93
CA SER A 156 -7.36 3.02 -23.65
C SER A 156 -8.18 4.15 -24.25
N GLY A 157 -7.62 5.34 -24.42
CA GLY A 157 -8.44 6.44 -24.92
C GLY A 157 -7.70 7.76 -25.05
N THR A 158 -8.49 8.81 -25.25
CA THR A 158 -8.01 10.19 -25.30
C THR A 158 -8.84 11.07 -24.39
N PHE A 159 -8.27 12.18 -23.94
CA PHE A 159 -9.01 13.21 -23.24
C PHE A 159 -8.74 14.59 -23.82
N THR A 160 -9.72 15.47 -23.68
CA THR A 160 -9.54 16.91 -23.78
C THR A 160 -9.92 17.53 -22.45
N GLY A 161 -9.18 18.54 -22.00
CA GLY A 161 -9.46 19.17 -20.72
C GLY A 161 -9.03 20.63 -20.61
N SER A 162 -9.66 21.32 -19.68
CA SER A 162 -9.30 22.67 -19.28
C SER A 162 -9.12 22.74 -17.77
N PHE A 163 -8.24 23.63 -17.31
CA PHE A 163 -8.01 23.87 -15.89
C PHE A 163 -8.14 25.36 -15.60
N THR A 164 -8.87 25.68 -14.55
CA THR A 164 -9.06 27.03 -14.03
C THR A 164 -8.50 27.09 -12.60
N PRO A 165 -7.39 27.82 -12.35
CA PRO A 165 -6.87 28.02 -11.01
C PRO A 165 -7.85 28.86 -10.16
N PRO A 166 -7.83 28.71 -8.82
CA PRO A 166 -8.71 29.47 -7.94
C PRO A 166 -8.31 30.96 -7.95
N PRO A 167 -9.26 31.90 -7.98
CA PRO A 167 -8.96 33.33 -7.94
C PRO A 167 -8.22 33.71 -6.65
N GLY A 168 -7.17 34.53 -6.75
CA GLY A 168 -6.47 35.09 -5.57
C GLY A 168 -5.36 34.24 -4.95
N ALA A 169 -4.52 33.55 -5.74
CA ALA A 169 -3.06 33.53 -5.52
C ALA A 169 -2.43 34.03 -4.17
N PRO A 170 -2.22 33.30 -3.03
CA PRO A 170 -1.11 33.73 -2.17
C PRO A 170 0.19 33.55 -2.93
N LYS A 171 0.89 34.65 -3.08
CA LYS A 171 2.17 34.73 -3.78
C LYS A 171 3.30 34.05 -3.01
N THR A 172 3.08 33.65 -1.75
CA THR A 172 4.11 33.07 -0.89
C THR A 172 3.60 31.90 -0.02
N VAL A 173 4.47 30.92 0.22
CA VAL A 173 4.35 29.89 1.27
C VAL A 173 5.61 29.96 2.14
N PHE A 174 5.43 30.13 3.45
CA PHE A 174 6.53 30.39 4.41
C PHE A 174 7.43 31.60 4.06
N GLY A 175 6.87 32.62 3.42
CA GLY A 175 7.63 33.81 3.01
C GLY A 175 8.45 33.62 1.74
N ASN A 176 8.52 32.41 1.19
CA ASN A 176 9.13 32.16 -0.12
C ASN A 176 8.09 32.40 -1.22
N PRO A 177 8.42 33.17 -2.28
CA PRO A 177 7.57 33.29 -3.43
C PRO A 177 7.35 31.92 -4.06
N ILE A 178 6.09 31.58 -4.31
CA ILE A 178 5.77 30.46 -5.20
C ILE A 178 5.88 31.04 -6.61
N GLU A 179 6.80 30.51 -7.43
CA GLU A 179 6.73 30.75 -8.87
C GLU A 179 5.35 30.27 -9.32
N GLU A 180 4.48 31.20 -9.70
CA GLU A 180 3.19 30.84 -10.29
C GLU A 180 3.51 30.00 -11.52
N PRO A 181 3.06 28.73 -11.58
CA PRO A 181 3.24 27.96 -12.80
C PRO A 181 2.62 28.77 -13.93
N ASP A 182 3.37 28.98 -15.01
CA ASP A 182 2.93 29.73 -16.19
C ASP A 182 1.47 29.37 -16.50
N PRO A 183 0.57 30.35 -16.73
CA PRO A 183 -0.82 30.06 -17.07
C PRO A 183 -0.85 29.13 -18.28
N GLN A 184 -1.12 27.86 -18.02
CA GLN A 184 -1.06 26.82 -19.05
C GLN A 184 -2.25 26.97 -20.01
N PRO A 185 -2.05 26.69 -21.31
CA PRO A 185 -3.11 26.79 -22.29
C PRO A 185 -4.31 25.90 -21.94
N THR A 186 -5.51 26.45 -22.13
CA THR A 186 -6.77 25.72 -22.12
C THR A 186 -6.85 24.78 -23.34
N GLY A 187 -7.47 23.60 -23.18
CA GLY A 187 -7.62 22.64 -24.28
C GLY A 187 -6.47 21.63 -24.39
N LYS A 188 -5.95 21.14 -23.27
CA LYS A 188 -4.94 20.07 -23.29
C LYS A 188 -5.56 18.79 -23.79
N GLU A 189 -4.93 18.20 -24.79
CA GLU A 189 -5.20 16.84 -25.23
C GLU A 189 -4.18 15.88 -24.62
N GLY A 190 -4.60 14.66 -24.31
CA GLY A 190 -3.68 13.62 -23.86
C GLY A 190 -4.25 12.22 -23.98
N THR A 191 -3.44 11.24 -23.60
CA THR A 191 -3.82 9.83 -23.67
C THR A 191 -4.35 9.33 -22.35
N ILE A 192 -5.26 8.36 -22.43
CA ILE A 192 -5.80 7.63 -21.30
C ILE A 192 -5.35 6.20 -21.41
N GLU A 193 -4.92 5.65 -20.28
CA GLU A 193 -4.70 4.23 -20.14
C GLU A 193 -5.26 3.77 -18.79
N GLY A 194 -5.92 2.61 -18.75
CA GLY A 194 -6.64 2.16 -17.58
C GLY A 194 -6.99 0.68 -17.54
N VAL A 195 -7.66 0.28 -16.47
CA VAL A 195 -8.24 -1.04 -16.26
C VAL A 195 -9.63 -0.90 -15.64
N ILE A 196 -10.50 -1.87 -15.95
CA ILE A 196 -11.70 -2.15 -15.16
C ILE A 196 -11.40 -3.37 -14.32
N VAL A 197 -11.53 -3.23 -13.00
CA VAL A 197 -11.50 -4.37 -12.07
C VAL A 197 -12.91 -4.76 -11.67
N PRO A 198 -13.15 -6.04 -11.31
CA PRO A 198 -14.44 -6.50 -10.83
C PRO A 198 -15.01 -5.60 -9.74
N ALA A 199 -16.34 -5.49 -9.74
CA ALA A 199 -17.03 -4.73 -8.71
C ALA A 199 -16.72 -5.33 -7.33
N ARG A 200 -16.66 -4.46 -6.32
CA ARG A 200 -16.52 -4.90 -4.93
C ARG A 200 -17.80 -5.61 -4.52
N GLU A 201 -17.76 -6.94 -4.50
CA GLU A 201 -18.89 -7.73 -4.09
C GLU A 201 -19.05 -7.69 -2.57
N THR A 202 -20.27 -7.39 -2.14
CA THR A 202 -20.67 -7.65 -0.76
C THR A 202 -20.81 -9.15 -0.59
N ALA A 203 -20.20 -9.69 0.47
CA ALA A 203 -20.26 -11.11 0.78
C ALA A 203 -21.71 -11.60 0.75
N ALA A 204 -21.94 -12.76 0.13
CA ALA A 204 -23.28 -13.31 -0.02
C ALA A 204 -23.98 -13.42 1.34
N GLY A 205 -25.22 -12.90 1.43
CA GLY A 205 -26.01 -12.89 2.66
C GLY A 205 -25.60 -11.82 3.69
N PHE A 206 -24.59 -10.99 3.42
CA PHE A 206 -24.19 -9.93 4.33
C PHE A 206 -25.28 -8.85 4.43
N GLN A 207 -25.70 -8.56 5.65
CA GLN A 207 -26.65 -7.49 5.94
C GLN A 207 -25.89 -6.23 6.36
N LEU A 208 -26.22 -5.11 5.73
CA LEU A 208 -25.65 -3.84 6.16
C LEU A 208 -26.04 -3.51 7.61
N PRO A 209 -25.15 -2.79 8.31
CA PRO A 209 -25.43 -2.29 9.64
C PRO A 209 -26.72 -1.50 9.67
N LYS A 210 -27.57 -1.74 10.68
CA LYS A 210 -28.69 -0.83 10.90
C LYS A 210 -28.15 0.54 11.30
N PHE A 211 -28.95 1.55 11.00
CA PHE A 211 -28.67 2.91 11.40
C PHE A 211 -28.52 2.98 12.94
N ASN A 212 -27.52 3.71 13.44
CA ASN A 212 -27.12 3.71 14.87
C ASN A 212 -26.80 2.33 15.50
N GLU A 213 -26.64 1.24 14.74
CA GLU A 213 -26.30 -0.06 15.31
C GLU A 213 -24.88 -0.08 15.89
N HIS A 214 -24.74 -0.58 17.12
CA HIS A 214 -23.47 -0.77 17.81
C HIS A 214 -23.53 -2.09 18.61
N PRO A 215 -22.44 -2.87 18.70
CA PRO A 215 -21.15 -2.70 18.04
C PRO A 215 -21.27 -3.03 16.55
N ARG A 216 -20.36 -2.46 15.77
CA ARG A 216 -20.46 -2.44 14.31
C ARG A 216 -19.10 -2.56 13.63
N MET A 217 -18.03 -2.12 14.29
CA MET A 217 -16.68 -2.00 13.72
C MET A 217 -15.92 -3.33 13.78
N LEU A 218 -15.80 -3.93 14.98
CA LEU A 218 -14.99 -5.14 15.19
C LEU A 218 -15.80 -6.43 15.02
N PHE A 219 -17.09 -6.39 15.35
CA PHE A 219 -18.09 -7.43 15.18
C PHE A 219 -19.48 -6.80 15.33
N ARG A 220 -20.51 -7.51 14.87
CA ARG A 220 -21.92 -7.11 14.97
C ARG A 220 -22.52 -7.52 16.30
N ALA A 221 -23.62 -6.87 16.69
CA ALA A 221 -24.39 -7.31 17.85
C ALA A 221 -24.81 -8.79 17.76
N GLY A 222 -25.14 -9.28 16.56
CA GLY A 222 -25.48 -10.68 16.30
C GLY A 222 -24.33 -11.68 16.49
N ASP A 223 -23.08 -11.23 16.46
CA ASP A 223 -21.90 -12.10 16.63
C ASP A 223 -21.58 -12.35 18.11
N VAL A 224 -22.05 -11.47 19.01
CA VAL A 224 -21.72 -11.50 20.44
C VAL A 224 -22.02 -12.85 21.10
N PRO A 225 -23.19 -13.50 20.89
CA PRO A 225 -23.47 -14.80 21.49
C PRO A 225 -22.45 -15.88 21.10
N ALA A 226 -22.06 -15.95 19.83
CA ALA A 226 -21.08 -16.92 19.34
C ALA A 226 -19.68 -16.63 19.91
N LEU A 227 -19.31 -15.35 20.04
CA LEU A 227 -18.04 -14.96 20.66
C LEU A 227 -17.99 -15.31 22.14
N LYS A 228 -19.09 -15.10 22.89
CA LYS A 228 -19.20 -15.50 24.30
C LYS A 228 -19.07 -17.00 24.48
N ALA A 229 -19.74 -17.78 23.63
CA ALA A 229 -19.61 -19.24 23.63
C ALA A 229 -18.15 -19.65 23.39
N LYS A 230 -17.50 -19.14 22.33
CA LYS A 230 -16.08 -19.41 22.09
C LYS A 230 -15.20 -19.04 23.28
N LEU A 231 -15.43 -17.88 23.88
CA LEU A 231 -14.66 -17.36 25.02
C LEU A 231 -14.73 -18.29 26.24
N ASN A 232 -15.89 -18.87 26.52
CA ASN A 232 -16.12 -19.70 27.70
C ASN A 232 -15.82 -21.19 27.45
N ASP A 233 -16.16 -21.68 26.26
CA ASP A 233 -16.25 -23.12 25.97
C ASP A 233 -15.00 -23.67 25.28
N THR A 234 -14.05 -22.82 24.90
CA THR A 234 -12.82 -23.25 24.22
C THR A 234 -11.55 -22.88 25.00
N PRO A 235 -10.50 -23.73 24.96
CA PRO A 235 -9.21 -23.42 25.59
C PRO A 235 -8.59 -22.12 25.08
N LEU A 236 -8.69 -21.88 23.76
CA LEU A 236 -8.26 -20.62 23.13
C LEU A 236 -9.06 -19.42 23.67
N GLY A 237 -10.38 -19.55 23.81
CA GLY A 237 -11.23 -18.50 24.36
C GLY A 237 -10.88 -18.13 25.78
N GLN A 238 -10.65 -19.13 26.63
CA GLN A 238 -10.25 -18.91 28.02
C GLN A 238 -8.87 -18.24 28.11
N ALA A 239 -7.93 -18.63 27.24
CA ALA A 239 -6.63 -17.97 27.13
C ALA A 239 -6.75 -16.51 26.66
N VAL A 240 -7.57 -16.23 25.64
CA VAL A 240 -7.86 -14.87 25.17
C VAL A 240 -8.48 -14.03 26.28
N LEU A 241 -9.43 -14.56 27.04
CA LEU A 241 -10.03 -13.86 28.19
C LEU A 241 -8.99 -13.52 29.26
N ALA A 242 -8.09 -14.44 29.57
CA ALA A 242 -7.02 -14.22 30.54
C ALA A 242 -6.05 -13.13 30.09
N GLU A 243 -5.68 -13.11 28.80
CA GLU A 243 -4.82 -12.06 28.26
C GLU A 243 -5.55 -10.71 28.15
N LEU A 244 -6.83 -10.67 27.74
CA LEU A 244 -7.61 -9.42 27.76
C LEU A 244 -7.72 -8.81 29.17
N LYS A 245 -7.85 -9.63 30.22
CA LYS A 245 -7.85 -9.17 31.62
C LYS A 245 -6.49 -8.62 32.06
N SER A 246 -5.39 -9.04 31.44
CA SER A 246 -4.04 -8.56 31.72
C SER A 246 -3.67 -7.30 30.91
N CYS A 247 -4.42 -7.01 29.84
CA CYS A 247 -4.24 -5.85 29.00
C CYS A 247 -4.75 -4.56 29.67
N ASP A 248 -3.83 -3.63 29.96
CA ASP A 248 -4.17 -2.31 30.50
C ASP A 248 -4.54 -1.30 29.38
N HIS A 249 -5.59 -1.60 28.60
CA HIS A 249 -5.90 -0.88 27.37
C HIS A 249 -7.42 -0.62 27.19
N GLU A 250 -7.84 0.57 26.75
CA GLU A 250 -9.25 0.97 26.61
C GLU A 250 -10.07 0.01 25.73
N VAL A 251 -9.55 -0.41 24.57
CA VAL A 251 -10.20 -1.38 23.69
C VAL A 251 -10.36 -2.74 24.39
N ALA A 252 -9.38 -3.18 25.18
CA ALA A 252 -9.50 -4.42 25.94
C ALA A 252 -10.64 -4.31 26.96
N GLU A 253 -10.76 -3.16 27.64
CA GLU A 253 -11.86 -2.90 28.58
C GLU A 253 -13.24 -2.87 27.90
N GLY A 254 -13.34 -2.26 26.71
CA GLY A 254 -14.56 -2.30 25.90
C GLY A 254 -14.93 -3.72 25.45
N LEU A 255 -13.94 -4.53 25.06
CA LEU A 255 -14.15 -5.93 24.69
C LEU A 255 -14.59 -6.77 25.89
N LEU A 256 -13.94 -6.59 27.04
CA LEU A 256 -14.33 -7.26 28.29
C LEU A 256 -15.77 -6.92 28.65
N TYR A 257 -16.14 -5.63 28.65
CA TYR A 257 -17.53 -5.23 28.87
C TYR A 257 -18.48 -5.97 27.91
N LYS A 258 -18.19 -5.96 26.61
CA LYS A 258 -19.12 -6.53 25.63
C LYS A 258 -19.25 -8.05 25.73
N LEU A 259 -18.15 -8.73 26.04
CA LEU A 259 -18.06 -10.19 26.10
C LEU A 259 -18.43 -10.77 27.48
N THR A 260 -18.32 -10.02 28.57
CA THR A 260 -18.64 -10.51 29.93
C THR A 260 -19.85 -9.83 30.56
N GLY A 261 -20.22 -8.63 30.11
CA GLY A 261 -21.25 -7.79 30.74
C GLY A 261 -20.73 -6.95 31.92
N ASP A 262 -19.42 -6.95 32.19
CA ASP A 262 -18.81 -6.21 33.30
C ASP A 262 -18.78 -4.69 33.02
N VAL A 263 -19.75 -3.98 33.60
CA VAL A 263 -19.93 -2.52 33.42
C VAL A 263 -18.76 -1.73 34.01
N ASP A 264 -18.03 -2.26 34.99
CA ASP A 264 -16.90 -1.54 35.58
C ASP A 264 -15.72 -1.44 34.62
N LYS A 265 -15.59 -2.40 33.68
CA LYS A 265 -14.66 -2.27 32.56
C LYS A 265 -15.02 -1.13 31.62
N ALA A 266 -16.29 -0.97 31.27
CA ALA A 266 -16.73 0.20 30.50
C ALA A 266 -16.42 1.53 31.22
N LYS A 267 -16.65 1.62 32.53
CA LYS A 267 -16.29 2.83 33.30
C LYS A 267 -14.78 3.09 33.31
N ALA A 268 -13.97 2.06 33.51
CA ALA A 268 -12.51 2.17 33.52
C ALA A 268 -11.96 2.63 32.16
N GLY A 269 -12.45 2.05 31.06
CA GLY A 269 -12.09 2.48 29.71
C GLY A 269 -12.50 3.92 29.43
N LEU A 270 -13.72 4.33 29.81
CA LEU A 270 -14.19 5.71 29.63
C LEU A 270 -13.32 6.72 30.39
N ALA A 271 -12.90 6.40 31.60
CA ALA A 271 -12.01 7.27 32.38
C ALA A 271 -10.67 7.52 31.66
N ARG A 272 -10.09 6.48 31.02
CA ARG A 272 -8.87 6.62 30.20
C ARG A 272 -9.11 7.48 28.98
N ILE A 273 -10.20 7.24 28.24
CA ILE A 273 -10.56 8.03 27.06
C ILE A 273 -10.74 9.51 27.40
N LYS A 274 -11.38 9.84 28.52
CA LYS A 274 -11.54 11.23 28.96
C LYS A 274 -10.19 11.91 29.20
N THR A 275 -9.23 11.21 29.79
CA THR A 275 -7.86 11.71 29.95
C THR A 275 -7.21 11.98 28.58
N LEU A 276 -7.30 11.02 27.65
CA LEU A 276 -6.77 11.17 26.28
C LEU A 276 -7.38 12.38 25.55
N MET A 277 -8.71 12.55 25.62
CA MET A 277 -9.42 13.68 24.99
C MET A 277 -8.95 15.02 25.57
N VAL A 278 -8.72 15.11 26.88
CA VAL A 278 -8.24 16.33 27.55
C VAL A 278 -6.79 16.63 27.18
N ASP A 279 -5.92 15.62 27.14
CA ASP A 279 -4.51 15.80 26.85
C ASP A 279 -4.28 16.21 25.39
N GLU A 280 -4.98 15.60 24.44
CA GLU A 280 -4.88 15.98 23.02
C GLU A 280 -5.42 17.39 22.74
N THR A 281 -6.52 17.77 23.41
CA THR A 281 -7.09 19.12 23.24
C THR A 281 -6.19 20.21 23.82
N LYS A 282 -5.49 19.93 24.93
CA LYS A 282 -4.53 20.85 25.56
C LYS A 282 -3.19 20.92 24.82
N THR A 283 -2.73 19.82 24.23
CA THR A 283 -1.39 19.71 23.64
C THR A 283 -1.32 20.03 22.15
N ARG A 284 -2.32 20.76 21.60
CA ARG A 284 -2.51 21.16 20.18
C ARG A 284 -1.27 21.53 19.33
N THR A 285 -0.07 21.63 19.90
CA THR A 285 1.17 22.02 19.22
C THR A 285 2.48 21.47 19.81
N LYS A 286 2.51 20.58 20.82
CA LYS A 286 3.81 19.99 21.25
C LYS A 286 4.23 18.87 20.30
N GLY A 287 4.69 19.31 19.13
CA GLY A 287 5.47 18.62 18.09
C GLY A 287 5.39 17.10 18.02
N TYR A 288 4.76 16.61 16.94
CA TYR A 288 5.08 15.34 16.30
C TYR A 288 6.61 15.16 16.17
N GLY A 289 7.21 14.44 17.12
CA GLY A 289 8.67 14.35 17.23
C GLY A 289 9.23 13.17 18.04
N GLY A 290 8.39 12.37 18.70
CA GLY A 290 8.82 11.09 19.25
C GLY A 290 8.91 10.05 18.14
N MET A 291 10.05 9.96 17.45
CA MET A 291 10.31 8.99 16.36
C MET A 291 10.43 7.52 16.84
N GLU A 292 10.07 7.19 18.08
CA GLU A 292 10.54 5.92 18.69
C GLU A 292 9.50 4.80 18.81
N SER A 293 8.31 4.93 18.24
CA SER A 293 7.39 3.79 18.23
C SER A 293 6.50 3.66 16.99
N GLU A 294 6.62 2.50 16.37
CA GLU A 294 5.85 1.99 15.24
C GLU A 294 4.46 1.47 15.66
N HIS A 295 4.06 1.69 16.91
CA HIS A 295 2.78 1.21 17.44
C HIS A 295 1.67 2.24 17.21
N VAL A 296 0.49 1.73 16.89
CA VAL A 296 -0.75 2.51 16.78
C VAL A 296 -0.98 3.32 18.07
N ALA A 297 -0.62 2.76 19.22
CA ALA A 297 -0.73 3.39 20.54
C ALA A 297 0.26 4.55 20.80
N ASP A 298 1.13 4.93 19.86
CA ASP A 298 2.07 6.04 20.07
C ASP A 298 1.89 7.18 19.05
N TYR A 299 1.02 6.97 18.06
CA TYR A 299 0.53 8.04 17.21
C TYR A 299 -0.84 8.51 17.72
N PRO A 300 -1.11 9.82 17.78
CA PRO A 300 -2.43 10.33 18.15
C PRO A 300 -3.57 9.70 17.32
N ALA A 301 -3.29 9.41 16.05
CA ALA A 301 -4.25 8.75 15.14
C ALA A 301 -4.69 7.36 15.64
N GLY A 302 -3.83 6.63 16.34
CA GLY A 302 -4.17 5.32 16.87
C GLY A 302 -4.91 5.37 18.20
N HIS A 303 -4.56 6.27 19.13
CA HIS A 303 -5.38 6.51 20.31
C HIS A 303 -6.81 6.94 19.95
N GLN A 304 -6.95 7.79 18.94
CA GLN A 304 -8.25 8.21 18.41
C GLN A 304 -9.05 7.03 17.84
N ALA A 305 -8.39 6.11 17.12
CA ALA A 305 -9.02 4.88 16.64
C ALA A 305 -9.44 3.95 17.80
N CYS A 306 -8.58 3.80 18.82
CA CYS A 306 -8.89 3.04 20.03
C CYS A 306 -10.12 3.61 20.76
N ALA A 307 -10.22 4.93 20.87
CA ALA A 307 -11.38 5.59 21.45
C ALA A 307 -12.67 5.37 20.64
N ALA A 308 -12.57 5.40 19.30
CA ALA A 308 -13.70 5.08 18.41
C ALA A 308 -14.17 3.62 18.59
N MET A 309 -13.25 2.66 18.64
CA MET A 309 -13.59 1.26 18.91
C MET A 309 -14.19 1.07 20.29
N PHE A 310 -13.62 1.71 21.33
CA PHE A 310 -14.17 1.68 22.67
C PHE A 310 -15.61 2.23 22.72
N TYR A 311 -15.85 3.38 22.06
CA TYR A 311 -17.20 3.95 21.93
C TYR A 311 -18.17 2.97 21.26
N ASP A 312 -17.76 2.34 20.16
CA ASP A 312 -18.56 1.35 19.44
C ASP A 312 -18.97 0.17 20.32
N LEU A 313 -18.08 -0.26 21.21
CA LEU A 313 -18.29 -1.39 22.11
C LEU A 313 -19.15 -1.04 23.34
N THR A 314 -19.20 0.22 23.74
CA THR A 314 -19.76 0.65 25.05
C THR A 314 -20.83 1.73 24.95
N VAL A 315 -21.28 2.11 23.75
CA VAL A 315 -22.18 3.25 23.56
C VAL A 315 -23.45 3.18 24.44
N GLU A 316 -23.96 1.99 24.74
CA GLU A 316 -25.13 1.79 25.58
C GLU A 316 -24.91 2.20 27.04
N THR A 317 -23.66 2.18 27.54
CA THR A 317 -23.32 2.55 28.93
C THR A 317 -23.07 4.04 29.09
N LEU A 318 -22.91 4.77 27.99
CA LEU A 318 -22.58 6.20 28.02
C LEU A 318 -23.84 7.04 28.23
N ASN A 319 -23.74 8.05 29.10
CA ASN A 319 -24.80 9.06 29.24
C ASN A 319 -24.85 9.97 27.99
N ALA A 320 -25.90 10.79 27.88
CA ALA A 320 -26.11 11.65 26.71
C ALA A 320 -25.00 12.70 26.51
N GLU A 321 -24.41 13.19 27.60
CA GLU A 321 -23.33 14.18 27.58
C GLU A 321 -22.04 13.56 27.04
N ASP A 322 -21.62 12.41 27.58
CA ASP A 322 -20.44 11.67 27.13
C ASP A 322 -20.57 11.30 25.64
N LYS A 323 -21.74 10.83 25.21
CA LYS A 323 -22.02 10.55 23.79
C LYS A 323 -21.82 11.79 22.92
N ARG A 324 -22.34 12.93 23.34
CA ARG A 324 -22.26 14.20 22.61
C ARG A 324 -20.81 14.69 22.54
N GLU A 325 -20.08 14.66 23.65
CA GLU A 325 -18.68 15.10 23.71
C GLU A 325 -17.76 14.23 22.85
N MET A 326 -17.89 12.90 22.96
CA MET A 326 -17.10 11.96 22.15
C MET A 326 -17.40 12.11 20.66
N ARG A 327 -18.68 12.18 20.25
CA ARG A 327 -19.06 12.40 18.84
C ARG A 327 -18.51 13.72 18.30
N LYS A 328 -18.56 14.79 19.09
CA LYS A 328 -18.00 16.09 18.71
C LYS A 328 -16.48 16.00 18.52
N TRP A 329 -15.78 15.29 19.40
CA TRP A 329 -14.34 15.08 19.30
C TRP A 329 -13.97 14.19 18.10
N PHE A 330 -14.68 13.09 17.88
CA PHE A 330 -14.53 12.23 16.70
C PHE A 330 -14.73 13.00 15.40
N ARG A 331 -15.75 13.87 15.35
CA ARG A 331 -15.97 14.74 14.19
C ARG A 331 -14.74 15.62 13.93
N PHE A 332 -14.24 16.28 14.97
CA PHE A 332 -13.06 17.13 14.88
C PHE A 332 -11.84 16.34 14.38
N VAL A 333 -11.59 15.15 14.95
CA VAL A 333 -10.48 14.28 14.56
C VAL A 333 -10.59 13.85 13.10
N ALA A 334 -11.75 13.35 12.68
CA ALA A 334 -11.96 12.89 11.31
C ALA A 334 -11.86 14.05 10.30
N ASP A 335 -12.42 15.23 10.61
CA ASP A 335 -12.27 16.43 9.79
C ASP A 335 -10.79 16.83 9.64
N MET A 336 -10.02 16.77 10.72
CA MET A 336 -8.59 17.10 10.72
C MET A 336 -7.76 16.07 9.96
N GLY A 337 -8.02 14.77 10.15
CA GLY A 337 -7.24 13.70 9.53
C GLY A 337 -7.58 13.44 8.06
N LEU A 338 -8.82 13.68 7.63
CA LEU A 338 -9.31 13.33 6.28
C LEU A 338 -9.54 14.54 5.39
N LEU A 339 -10.12 15.62 5.93
CA LEU A 339 -10.46 16.81 5.14
C LEU A 339 -9.37 17.87 5.19
N LYS A 340 -8.61 17.94 6.28
CA LYS A 340 -7.55 18.94 6.49
C LYS A 340 -6.25 18.27 6.97
N PRO A 341 -5.79 17.19 6.32
CA PRO A 341 -4.66 16.38 6.81
C PRO A 341 -3.38 17.21 7.01
N TRP A 342 -3.20 18.31 6.27
CA TRP A 342 -2.09 19.24 6.47
C TRP A 342 -2.13 19.98 7.81
N ASN A 343 -3.32 20.22 8.40
CA ASN A 343 -3.42 20.77 9.75
C ASN A 343 -3.03 19.76 10.82
N TYR A 344 -2.96 18.48 10.46
CA TYR A 344 -2.55 17.39 11.35
C TYR A 344 -1.01 17.31 11.48
N SER A 345 -0.26 17.79 10.47
CA SER A 345 1.21 17.78 10.45
C SER A 345 1.77 19.19 10.40
N ASN A 346 2.36 19.66 11.51
CA ASN A 346 3.06 20.96 11.59
C ASN A 346 4.25 21.10 10.61
N LYS A 347 4.63 20.04 9.90
CA LYS A 347 5.77 20.02 8.97
C LYS A 347 5.39 19.94 7.49
N GLY A 348 4.10 19.95 7.13
CA GLY A 348 3.61 20.09 5.75
C GLY A 348 3.99 18.96 4.76
N SER A 349 4.90 18.05 5.08
CA SER A 349 5.53 17.14 4.10
C SER A 349 4.97 15.71 4.06
N THR A 350 4.08 15.32 4.97
CA THR A 350 3.70 13.89 5.14
C THR A 350 2.22 13.62 5.38
N ALA A 351 1.33 14.45 4.86
CA ALA A 351 -0.12 14.28 5.08
C ALA A 351 -0.80 13.48 3.96
N SER A 352 -0.08 13.21 2.86
CA SER A 352 -0.54 12.36 1.76
C SER A 352 -0.89 10.95 2.25
N PRO A 353 -2.00 10.35 1.80
CA PRO A 353 -2.28 8.93 2.04
C PRO A 353 -1.20 8.02 1.42
N ALA A 354 -0.44 8.51 0.44
CA ALA A 354 0.70 7.79 -0.14
C ALA A 354 2.00 7.94 0.65
N SER A 355 2.06 8.72 1.74
CA SER A 355 3.26 8.83 2.58
C SER A 355 3.23 7.83 3.74
N PRO A 356 4.39 7.43 4.33
CA PRO A 356 4.42 6.36 5.33
C PRO A 356 3.74 6.75 6.63
N THR A 357 3.82 8.03 7.01
CA THR A 357 3.18 8.58 8.20
C THR A 357 1.77 9.06 7.89
N GLY A 358 1.51 9.62 6.70
CA GLY A 358 0.18 10.04 6.30
C GLY A 358 -0.82 8.88 6.30
N ARG A 359 -0.45 7.70 5.80
CA ARG A 359 -1.33 6.51 5.86
C ARG A 359 -1.78 6.14 7.28
N LEU A 360 -0.94 6.34 8.31
CA LEU A 360 -1.34 6.13 9.70
C LEU A 360 -2.42 7.12 10.15
N VAL A 361 -2.26 8.39 9.77
CA VAL A 361 -3.25 9.45 10.01
C VAL A 361 -4.56 9.10 9.32
N TRP A 362 -4.50 8.72 8.03
CA TRP A 362 -5.67 8.34 7.26
C TRP A 362 -6.33 7.08 7.83
N ALA A 363 -5.58 6.07 8.26
CA ALA A 363 -6.12 4.87 8.88
C ALA A 363 -6.87 5.18 10.19
N GLY A 364 -6.21 5.91 11.10
CA GLY A 364 -6.80 6.34 12.37
C GLY A 364 -8.08 7.15 12.17
N ALA A 365 -7.99 8.20 11.37
CA ALA A 365 -9.12 9.09 11.10
C ALA A 365 -10.25 8.38 10.32
N SER A 366 -9.93 7.37 9.51
CA SER A 366 -10.93 6.54 8.84
C SER A 366 -11.71 5.68 9.82
N MET A 367 -11.04 5.02 10.77
CA MET A 367 -11.71 4.25 11.82
C MET A 367 -12.64 5.14 12.66
N VAL A 368 -12.23 6.38 12.95
CA VAL A 368 -13.07 7.38 13.61
C VAL A 368 -14.27 7.78 12.74
N ALA A 369 -14.07 8.02 11.43
CA ALA A 369 -15.15 8.35 10.52
C ALA A 369 -16.17 7.19 10.37
N PHE A 370 -15.69 5.95 10.33
CA PHE A 370 -16.52 4.74 10.29
C PHE A 370 -17.36 4.61 11.56
N ASN A 371 -16.82 4.95 12.74
CA ASN A 371 -17.59 4.95 13.97
C ASN A 371 -18.79 5.90 13.94
N LEU A 372 -18.63 7.06 13.29
CA LEU A 372 -19.69 8.05 13.13
C LEU A 372 -20.78 7.61 12.14
N TRP A 373 -20.58 6.53 11.37
CA TRP A 373 -21.51 6.07 10.35
C TRP A 373 -22.93 5.89 10.91
N GLY A 374 -23.92 6.39 10.18
CA GLY A 374 -25.30 6.40 10.64
C GLY A 374 -25.54 7.31 11.85
N SER A 375 -24.81 8.42 11.98
CA SER A 375 -25.20 9.51 12.89
C SER A 375 -26.29 10.36 12.24
N GLU A 376 -27.38 10.61 12.95
CA GLU A 376 -28.47 11.50 12.49
C GLU A 376 -28.02 12.95 12.55
N ALA A 377 -28.45 13.72 11.57
CA ALA A 377 -28.47 15.18 11.64
C ALA A 377 -29.84 15.69 11.23
N PRO A 378 -30.25 16.87 11.71
CA PRO A 378 -31.39 17.56 11.11
C PRO A 378 -31.18 17.75 9.61
N ALA A 379 -32.27 17.85 8.86
CA ALA A 379 -32.21 18.17 7.43
C ALA A 379 -31.35 19.43 7.20
N PRO A 380 -30.55 19.49 6.12
CA PRO A 380 -29.77 20.68 5.83
C PRO A 380 -30.73 21.89 5.74
N PRO A 381 -30.44 23.01 6.42
CA PRO A 381 -31.32 24.16 6.39
C PRO A 381 -31.33 24.78 4.98
N GLU A 382 -32.50 25.21 4.51
CA GLU A 382 -32.58 25.93 3.23
C GLU A 382 -31.69 27.18 3.29
N PRO A 383 -30.84 27.42 2.28
CA PRO A 383 -30.00 28.60 2.24
C PRO A 383 -30.88 29.85 2.15
N LYS A 384 -30.63 30.79 3.05
CA LYS A 384 -31.29 32.09 3.12
C LYS A 384 -30.22 33.17 3.16
N PHE A 385 -30.52 34.34 2.61
CA PHE A 385 -29.66 35.51 2.82
C PHE A 385 -29.56 35.79 4.31
N ASN A 386 -28.33 35.97 4.81
CA ASN A 386 -28.16 36.49 6.16
C ASN A 386 -28.56 37.99 6.22
N PRO A 387 -28.81 38.57 7.41
CA PRO A 387 -29.22 39.97 7.51
C PRO A 387 -28.26 40.99 6.89
N PHE A 388 -26.97 40.66 6.80
CA PHE A 388 -25.97 41.52 6.16
C PHE A 388 -26.07 41.44 4.64
N GLU A 389 -26.26 40.25 4.09
CA GLU A 389 -26.51 40.03 2.65
C GLU A 389 -27.78 40.73 2.20
N LEU A 390 -28.86 40.69 2.99
CA LEU A 390 -30.09 41.45 2.71
C LEU A 390 -29.83 42.97 2.65
N LYS A 391 -29.03 43.51 3.59
CA LYS A 391 -28.65 44.94 3.56
C LYS A 391 -27.75 45.29 2.37
N MET A 392 -26.86 44.39 1.95
CA MET A 392 -26.05 44.58 0.75
C MET A 392 -26.92 44.67 -0.52
N LEU A 393 -27.96 43.82 -0.60
CA LEU A 393 -28.93 43.85 -1.70
C LEU A 393 -29.70 45.17 -1.77
N GLU A 394 -29.94 45.82 -0.63
CA GLU A 394 -30.59 47.14 -0.55
C GLU A 394 -29.65 48.28 -0.97
N SER A 395 -28.34 48.17 -0.70
CA SER A 395 -27.38 49.25 -0.93
C SER A 395 -26.74 49.29 -2.33
N ASP A 396 -26.72 48.16 -3.06
CA ASP A 396 -26.08 48.07 -4.38
C ASP A 396 -26.85 47.16 -5.35
N PRO A 397 -27.66 47.73 -6.26
CA PRO A 397 -28.42 46.99 -7.26
C PRO A 397 -27.56 46.13 -8.20
N ALA A 398 -26.29 46.48 -8.44
CA ALA A 398 -25.40 45.71 -9.31
C ALA A 398 -24.93 44.40 -8.64
N ASN A 399 -24.90 44.36 -7.31
CA ASN A 399 -24.63 43.13 -6.54
C ASN A 399 -25.87 42.23 -6.40
N LYS A 400 -27.07 42.78 -6.62
CA LYS A 400 -28.34 42.04 -6.50
C LYS A 400 -28.41 40.84 -7.42
N GLU A 401 -28.06 41.00 -8.69
CA GLU A 401 -28.12 39.92 -9.67
C GLU A 401 -27.14 38.78 -9.34
N LYS A 402 -25.89 39.09 -9.02
CA LYS A 402 -24.87 38.11 -8.60
C LYS A 402 -25.26 37.36 -7.33
N MET A 403 -25.89 38.04 -6.38
CA MET A 403 -26.34 37.42 -5.14
C MET A 403 -27.58 36.54 -5.34
N VAL A 404 -28.50 36.93 -6.23
CA VAL A 404 -29.63 36.08 -6.65
C VAL A 404 -29.12 34.82 -7.35
N GLU A 405 -28.17 34.95 -8.27
CA GLU A 405 -27.53 33.81 -8.94
C GLU A 405 -26.83 32.90 -7.92
N ARG A 406 -26.07 33.47 -6.98
CA ARG A 406 -25.40 32.72 -5.91
C ARG A 406 -26.40 31.99 -5.02
N LEU A 407 -27.52 32.61 -4.66
CA LEU A 407 -28.58 31.99 -3.87
C LEU A 407 -29.28 30.87 -4.66
N ALA A 408 -29.52 31.06 -5.96
CA ALA A 408 -30.08 30.03 -6.83
C ALA A 408 -29.17 28.79 -6.87
N LYS A 409 -27.86 28.99 -7.08
CA LYS A 409 -26.86 27.90 -7.02
C LYS A 409 -26.81 27.24 -5.64
N ALA A 410 -26.88 28.03 -4.56
CA ALA A 410 -26.93 27.49 -3.21
C ALA A 410 -28.19 26.65 -2.97
N ARG A 411 -29.35 27.08 -3.47
CA ARG A 411 -30.62 26.34 -3.39
C ARG A 411 -30.60 25.05 -4.20
N GLU A 412 -30.01 25.06 -5.38
CA GLU A 412 -29.78 23.86 -6.19
C GLU A 412 -28.93 22.84 -5.41
N GLN A 413 -27.79 23.28 -4.86
CA GLN A 413 -26.96 22.44 -4.01
C GLN A 413 -27.71 21.95 -2.77
N TRP A 414 -28.52 22.79 -2.13
CA TRP A 414 -29.33 22.39 -0.97
C TRP A 414 -30.39 21.34 -1.32
N GLN A 415 -31.09 21.48 -2.45
CA GLN A 415 -32.07 20.49 -2.89
C GLN A 415 -31.40 19.13 -3.13
N HIS A 416 -30.20 19.17 -3.70
CA HIS A 416 -29.36 18.00 -3.88
C HIS A 416 -28.95 17.38 -2.54
N ASP A 417 -28.38 18.17 -1.63
CA ASP A 417 -28.00 17.77 -0.28
C ASP A 417 -29.19 17.18 0.50
N LEU A 418 -30.37 17.78 0.38
CA LEU A 418 -31.61 17.31 0.99
C LEU A 418 -32.04 15.96 0.40
N ALA A 419 -31.91 15.76 -0.90
CA ALA A 419 -32.19 14.47 -1.54
C ALA A 419 -31.25 13.38 -1.03
N ILE A 420 -29.95 13.67 -0.92
CA ILE A 420 -28.95 12.76 -0.32
C ILE A 420 -29.32 12.43 1.12
N TRP A 421 -29.65 13.44 1.92
CA TRP A 421 -30.03 13.27 3.31
C TRP A 421 -31.26 12.35 3.44
N LYS A 422 -32.29 12.57 2.61
CA LYS A 422 -33.51 11.72 2.56
C LYS A 422 -33.20 10.29 2.15
N GLN A 423 -32.42 10.10 1.08
CA GLN A 423 -32.02 8.77 0.58
C GLN A 423 -31.24 7.97 1.63
N ASN A 424 -30.46 8.67 2.48
CA ASN A 424 -29.65 8.07 3.53
C ASN A 424 -30.34 8.08 4.90
N ASN A 425 -31.68 8.11 4.94
CA ASN A 425 -32.48 8.04 6.17
C ASN A 425 -32.06 9.09 7.23
N GLY A 426 -31.71 10.29 6.80
CA GLY A 426 -31.35 11.40 7.67
C GLY A 426 -29.92 11.40 8.19
N MET A 427 -29.02 10.62 7.58
CA MET A 427 -27.61 10.60 7.95
C MET A 427 -26.95 11.97 7.74
N ASP A 428 -26.13 12.40 8.70
CA ASP A 428 -25.31 13.61 8.62
C ASP A 428 -24.46 13.62 7.33
N LEU A 429 -24.72 14.60 6.46
CA LEU A 429 -24.05 14.75 5.16
C LEU A 429 -22.54 14.95 5.29
N GLY A 430 -22.10 15.68 6.33
CA GLY A 430 -20.70 15.82 6.62
C GLY A 430 -20.09 14.48 7.01
N VAL A 431 -20.81 13.62 7.74
CA VAL A 431 -20.32 12.29 8.14
C VAL A 431 -20.27 11.36 6.93
N GLN A 432 -21.24 11.44 6.02
CA GLN A 432 -21.19 10.74 4.75
C GLN A 432 -19.96 11.14 3.94
N GLN A 433 -19.67 12.44 3.85
CA GLN A 433 -18.48 12.96 3.20
C GLN A 433 -17.20 12.41 3.86
N LEU A 434 -17.12 12.42 5.21
CA LEU A 434 -15.99 11.84 5.93
C LEU A 434 -15.80 10.35 5.64
N ASN A 435 -16.87 9.56 5.64
CA ASN A 435 -16.81 8.13 5.31
C ASN A 435 -16.34 7.89 3.86
N SER A 436 -16.78 8.74 2.93
CA SER A 436 -16.31 8.70 1.55
C SER A 436 -14.81 9.00 1.48
N PHE A 437 -14.34 10.07 2.14
CA PHE A 437 -12.92 10.41 2.17
C PHE A 437 -12.06 9.35 2.87
N ALA A 438 -12.53 8.82 4.00
CA ALA A 438 -11.90 7.72 4.71
C ALA A 438 -11.63 6.54 3.77
N ARG A 439 -12.68 6.13 3.03
CA ARG A 439 -12.57 5.06 2.05
C ARG A 439 -11.57 5.37 0.94
N ARG A 440 -11.68 6.55 0.32
CA ARG A 440 -10.80 6.98 -0.79
C ARG A 440 -9.34 7.04 -0.34
N GLY A 441 -9.08 7.58 0.83
CA GLY A 441 -7.73 7.67 1.39
C GLY A 441 -7.12 6.33 1.74
N LEU A 442 -7.90 5.42 2.33
CA LEU A 442 -7.46 4.05 2.57
C LEU A 442 -7.19 3.31 1.26
N ALA A 443 -8.12 3.38 0.29
CA ALA A 443 -7.94 2.80 -1.03
C ALA A 443 -6.67 3.33 -1.70
N CYS A 444 -6.48 4.65 -1.67
CA CYS A 444 -5.28 5.30 -2.18
C CYS A 444 -3.99 4.80 -1.50
N ALA A 445 -3.98 4.74 -0.16
CA ALA A 445 -2.83 4.27 0.59
C ALA A 445 -2.51 2.81 0.24
N ILE A 446 -3.54 1.97 0.05
CA ILE A 446 -3.36 0.59 -0.41
C ILE A 446 -2.82 0.58 -1.82
N HIS A 447 -3.44 1.23 -2.79
CA HIS A 447 -2.98 1.19 -4.18
C HIS A 447 -1.54 1.67 -4.36
N GLU A 448 -1.17 2.77 -3.69
CA GLU A 448 0.13 3.42 -3.93
C GLU A 448 1.27 2.80 -3.11
N GLN A 449 1.00 2.31 -1.90
CA GLN A 449 2.05 1.79 -1.01
C GLN A 449 2.00 0.28 -0.84
N VAL A 450 0.80 -0.30 -0.80
CA VAL A 450 0.65 -1.75 -0.70
C VAL A 450 0.65 -2.36 -2.10
N GLY A 451 -0.13 -1.89 -3.06
CA GLY A 451 -0.37 -2.63 -4.30
C GLY A 451 -0.66 -4.10 -4.01
N GLU A 452 -0.22 -5.01 -4.87
CA GLU A 452 -0.33 -6.46 -4.62
C GLU A 452 0.79 -7.02 -3.68
N GLY A 453 1.68 -6.21 -3.07
CA GLY A 453 2.85 -6.76 -2.33
C GLY A 453 3.88 -5.81 -1.70
N GLY A 454 3.55 -4.54 -1.58
CA GLY A 454 4.28 -3.47 -0.90
C GLY A 454 4.11 -3.52 0.61
N THR A 455 4.56 -2.45 1.28
CA THR A 455 4.69 -2.46 2.74
C THR A 455 3.34 -2.34 3.43
N MET A 456 2.90 -3.39 4.13
CA MET A 456 1.77 -3.30 5.07
C MET A 456 2.24 -3.24 6.52
N ASP A 457 3.39 -2.65 6.79
CA ASP A 457 3.99 -2.53 8.13
C ASP A 457 3.13 -1.77 9.16
N HIS A 458 1.93 -1.31 8.76
CA HIS A 458 1.03 -0.52 9.59
C HIS A 458 -0.21 -1.32 9.96
N ARG A 459 -0.23 -1.87 11.17
CA ARG A 459 -1.38 -2.58 11.75
C ARG A 459 -2.67 -1.76 11.66
N ALA A 460 -2.60 -0.44 11.89
CA ALA A 460 -3.76 0.46 11.76
C ALA A 460 -4.41 0.43 10.37
N MET A 461 -3.61 0.31 9.30
CA MET A 461 -4.16 0.18 7.94
C MET A 461 -4.94 -1.12 7.81
N LEU A 462 -4.36 -2.24 8.25
CA LEU A 462 -5.04 -3.53 8.23
C LEU A 462 -6.31 -3.52 9.10
N ASP A 463 -6.27 -2.90 10.27
CA ASP A 463 -7.43 -2.75 11.17
C ASP A 463 -8.54 -1.92 10.52
N ALA A 464 -8.22 -0.80 9.90
CA ALA A 464 -9.19 0.02 9.18
C ALA A 464 -9.86 -0.75 8.02
N ASN A 465 -9.11 -1.63 7.34
CA ASN A 465 -9.63 -2.51 6.31
C ASN A 465 -10.55 -3.60 6.85
N ILE A 466 -10.17 -4.25 7.95
CA ILE A 466 -10.99 -5.25 8.62
C ILE A 466 -12.30 -4.62 9.09
N ILE A 467 -12.22 -3.43 9.71
CA ILE A 467 -13.40 -2.66 10.15
C ILE A 467 -14.30 -2.34 8.96
N TYR A 468 -13.74 -1.84 7.85
CA TYR A 468 -14.54 -1.56 6.66
C TYR A 468 -15.22 -2.82 6.13
N ARG A 469 -14.51 -3.96 6.07
CA ARG A 469 -15.09 -5.24 5.65
C ARG A 469 -16.19 -5.71 6.59
N ASN A 470 -16.00 -5.61 7.89
CA ASN A 470 -17.00 -5.98 8.90
C ASN A 470 -18.25 -5.10 8.84
N MET A 471 -18.08 -3.82 8.46
CA MET A 471 -19.18 -2.87 8.35
C MET A 471 -19.92 -2.98 7.03
N PHE A 472 -19.24 -3.20 5.90
CA PHE A 472 -19.86 -3.08 4.58
C PHE A 472 -19.91 -4.40 3.80
N GLY A 473 -19.36 -5.47 4.37
CA GLY A 473 -19.35 -6.81 3.80
C GLY A 473 -18.44 -6.95 2.57
N LYS A 474 -17.65 -5.94 2.25
CA LYS A 474 -16.83 -5.86 1.04
C LYS A 474 -15.45 -5.26 1.34
N PRO A 475 -14.41 -5.60 0.55
CA PRO A 475 -13.10 -4.98 0.70
C PRO A 475 -13.14 -3.48 0.38
N ILE A 476 -12.14 -2.74 0.88
CA ILE A 476 -12.03 -1.30 0.60
C ILE A 476 -11.78 -1.02 -0.88
N THR A 477 -10.97 -1.88 -1.53
CA THR A 477 -10.58 -1.85 -2.96
C THR A 477 -11.15 -3.05 -3.71
N GLY A 478 -11.39 -2.93 -5.02
CA GLY A 478 -11.82 -4.04 -5.88
C GLY A 478 -10.69 -4.94 -6.39
N ARG A 479 -9.42 -4.54 -6.27
CA ARG A 479 -8.30 -5.25 -6.93
C ARG A 479 -7.66 -6.36 -6.10
N GLY A 480 -8.28 -6.77 -4.99
CA GLY A 480 -7.82 -7.90 -4.18
C GLY A 480 -6.40 -7.71 -3.65
N GLU A 481 -5.91 -6.47 -3.56
CA GLU A 481 -4.53 -6.16 -3.15
C GLU A 481 -4.18 -6.81 -1.83
N LEU A 482 -5.01 -6.63 -0.81
CA LEU A 482 -4.74 -7.16 0.52
C LEU A 482 -4.90 -8.68 0.58
N SER A 483 -5.91 -9.24 -0.11
CA SER A 483 -6.17 -10.68 -0.05
C SER A 483 -5.11 -11.49 -0.79
N ARG A 484 -4.55 -10.96 -1.88
CA ARG A 484 -3.43 -11.56 -2.62
C ARG A 484 -2.08 -11.23 -1.99
N ALA A 485 -1.85 -9.97 -1.59
CA ALA A 485 -0.60 -9.57 -0.95
C ALA A 485 -0.35 -10.31 0.35
N ALA A 486 -1.39 -10.71 1.09
CA ALA A 486 -1.25 -11.41 2.36
C ALA A 486 -0.42 -12.70 2.29
N ILE A 487 -0.39 -13.38 1.14
CA ILE A 487 0.35 -14.63 0.99
C ILE A 487 1.84 -14.39 0.78
N LEU A 488 2.21 -13.27 0.16
CA LEU A 488 3.61 -13.01 -0.13
C LEU A 488 4.48 -13.00 1.14
N PRO A 489 4.18 -12.19 2.17
CA PRO A 489 4.95 -12.18 3.41
C PRO A 489 5.04 -13.57 4.01
N LEU A 490 3.99 -14.39 3.88
CA LEU A 490 3.98 -15.76 4.35
C LEU A 490 4.92 -16.68 3.56
N ILE A 491 4.88 -16.63 2.22
CA ILE A 491 5.84 -17.37 1.38
C ILE A 491 7.26 -16.90 1.70
N ARG A 492 7.46 -15.63 2.02
CA ARG A 492 8.77 -15.10 2.38
C ARG A 492 9.21 -15.59 3.78
N SER A 493 8.38 -15.40 4.80
CA SER A 493 8.69 -15.69 6.21
C SER A 493 8.64 -17.16 6.57
N ALA A 494 7.94 -18.00 5.80
CA ALA A 494 7.97 -19.45 5.97
C ALA A 494 9.33 -20.07 5.64
N LEU A 495 10.10 -19.39 4.79
CA LEU A 495 11.27 -19.97 4.17
C LEU A 495 12.54 -19.35 4.73
N TRP A 496 12.53 -18.05 4.99
CA TRP A 496 13.61 -17.44 5.72
C TRP A 496 13.32 -17.55 7.23
N ASP A 497 14.23 -18.15 8.02
CA ASP A 497 14.19 -18.07 9.49
C ASP A 497 14.50 -16.63 9.93
N THR A 498 13.51 -15.75 9.78
CA THR A 498 13.66 -14.29 9.87
C THR A 498 12.95 -13.74 11.06
N ARG A 499 13.51 -14.00 12.23
CA ARG A 499 13.50 -12.89 13.19
C ARG A 499 14.21 -11.64 12.61
N LYS A 500 15.04 -11.77 11.56
CA LYS A 500 15.92 -10.71 11.07
C LYS A 500 16.32 -10.66 9.59
N ALA A 501 15.91 -11.54 8.66
CA ALA A 501 16.36 -11.33 7.26
C ALA A 501 15.76 -10.04 6.70
N SER A 502 16.66 -9.07 6.68
CA SER A 502 16.91 -8.17 5.59
C SER A 502 15.66 -7.41 5.16
N ARG A 503 15.50 -6.22 5.77
CA ARG A 503 14.70 -5.06 5.33
C ARG A 503 14.97 -4.62 3.87
N VAL A 504 15.66 -5.44 3.06
CA VAL A 504 16.04 -5.20 1.65
C VAL A 504 14.85 -4.73 0.85
N ASP A 505 13.65 -5.23 1.19
CA ASP A 505 12.44 -4.92 0.43
C ASP A 505 11.27 -4.55 1.31
N ASN A 506 11.54 -3.89 2.46
CA ASN A 506 10.47 -3.18 3.18
C ASN A 506 9.33 -4.18 3.58
N ALA A 507 9.66 -5.48 3.58
CA ALA A 507 8.71 -6.57 3.70
C ALA A 507 8.14 -6.56 5.11
N LEU A 508 6.84 -6.79 5.19
CA LEU A 508 6.07 -6.93 6.43
C LEU A 508 6.85 -7.70 7.50
N ASP A 509 6.98 -7.11 8.69
CA ASP A 509 7.37 -7.90 9.86
C ASP A 509 6.22 -8.86 10.15
N VAL A 510 6.42 -10.13 9.82
CA VAL A 510 5.37 -11.17 9.91
C VAL A 510 5.28 -11.68 11.35
N ASP A 511 4.95 -10.80 12.28
CA ASP A 511 4.65 -11.17 13.66
C ASP A 511 3.22 -11.73 13.80
N GLY A 512 2.85 -12.24 14.98
CA GLY A 512 1.51 -12.78 15.21
C GLY A 512 0.40 -11.73 15.01
N SER A 513 0.70 -10.47 15.32
CA SER A 513 -0.19 -9.32 15.10
C SER A 513 -0.51 -9.08 13.63
N THR A 514 0.48 -9.21 12.76
CA THR A 514 0.31 -9.12 11.32
C THR A 514 -0.39 -10.38 10.79
N LEU A 515 0.08 -11.56 11.17
CA LEU A 515 -0.45 -12.84 10.68
C LEU A 515 -1.95 -13.00 10.93
N VAL A 516 -2.44 -12.60 12.11
CA VAL A 516 -3.87 -12.70 12.42
C VAL A 516 -4.71 -11.75 11.56
N ARG A 517 -4.20 -10.55 11.24
CA ARG A 517 -4.89 -9.60 10.35
C ARG A 517 -4.89 -10.09 8.91
N LEU A 518 -3.78 -10.68 8.46
CA LEU A 518 -3.70 -11.36 7.17
C LEU A 518 -4.68 -12.54 7.11
N LEU A 519 -4.85 -13.30 8.19
CA LEU A 519 -5.83 -14.39 8.28
C LEU A 519 -7.27 -13.87 8.05
N VAL A 520 -7.61 -12.71 8.63
CA VAL A 520 -8.91 -12.07 8.42
C VAL A 520 -9.09 -11.63 6.97
N LEU A 521 -8.11 -10.91 6.42
CA LEU A 521 -8.19 -10.26 5.11
C LEU A 521 -8.05 -11.24 3.93
N SER A 522 -7.43 -12.39 4.13
CA SER A 522 -7.21 -13.38 3.07
C SER A 522 -8.48 -14.10 2.66
N GLU A 523 -8.48 -14.56 1.41
CA GLU A 523 -9.54 -15.45 0.90
C GLU A 523 -9.55 -16.76 1.69
N PRO A 524 -10.73 -17.40 1.87
CA PRO A 524 -10.85 -18.61 2.67
C PRO A 524 -9.87 -19.72 2.31
N GLN A 525 -9.55 -19.92 1.03
CA GLN A 525 -8.61 -20.98 0.62
C GLN A 525 -7.16 -20.77 1.11
N TRP A 526 -6.78 -19.55 1.50
CA TRP A 526 -5.42 -19.22 1.95
C TRP A 526 -5.26 -19.21 3.46
N ARG A 527 -6.36 -19.18 4.22
CA ARG A 527 -6.35 -19.17 5.67
C ARG A 527 -5.61 -20.37 6.30
N PRO A 528 -5.75 -21.61 5.79
CA PRO A 528 -4.94 -22.73 6.26
C PRO A 528 -3.43 -22.48 6.17
N ALA A 529 -2.97 -21.74 5.14
CA ALA A 529 -1.54 -21.50 4.94
C ALA A 529 -1.00 -20.56 5.99
N ILE A 530 -1.75 -19.49 6.22
CA ILE A 530 -1.47 -18.48 7.25
C ILE A 530 -1.38 -19.12 8.61
N GLN A 531 -2.37 -19.96 8.95
CA GLN A 531 -2.37 -20.64 10.24
C GLN A 531 -1.24 -21.66 10.38
N TYR A 532 -1.04 -22.53 9.38
CA TYR A 532 0.04 -23.52 9.41
C TYR A 532 1.40 -22.84 9.58
N HIS A 533 1.66 -21.77 8.82
CA HIS A 533 2.89 -21.01 8.91
C HIS A 533 3.05 -20.34 10.29
N TRP A 534 1.97 -19.76 10.83
CA TRP A 534 1.99 -19.12 12.14
C TRP A 534 2.37 -20.12 13.24
N LEU A 535 1.75 -21.30 13.28
CA LEU A 535 2.08 -22.36 14.23
C LEU A 535 3.53 -22.84 14.07
N LYS A 536 3.96 -23.10 12.83
CA LYS A 536 5.33 -23.52 12.51
C LYS A 536 6.37 -22.50 12.99
N ARG A 537 6.14 -21.20 12.73
CA ARG A 537 7.03 -20.10 13.17
C ARG A 537 7.19 -20.07 14.68
N LEU A 538 6.13 -20.37 15.42
CA LEU A 538 6.14 -20.40 16.88
C LEU A 538 6.66 -21.72 17.47
N GLN A 539 6.99 -22.69 16.62
CA GLN A 539 7.33 -24.07 17.00
C GLN A 539 6.22 -24.65 17.87
N MET A 540 4.99 -24.59 17.35
CA MET A 540 3.78 -25.08 18.01
C MET A 540 2.97 -25.94 17.05
N THR A 541 2.10 -26.76 17.61
CA THR A 541 1.19 -27.67 16.94
C THR A 541 -0.25 -27.30 17.24
N ALA A 542 -1.22 -27.86 16.51
CA ALA A 542 -2.63 -27.70 16.88
C ALA A 542 -2.96 -28.28 18.25
N ALA A 543 -2.32 -29.39 18.65
CA ALA A 543 -2.53 -30.01 19.96
C ALA A 543 -2.17 -29.05 21.10
N ASP A 544 -1.19 -28.16 20.90
CA ASP A 544 -0.88 -27.12 21.90
C ASP A 544 -2.09 -26.18 22.11
N LEU A 545 -2.89 -25.89 21.08
CA LEU A 545 -4.07 -25.02 21.18
C LEU A 545 -5.29 -25.69 21.82
N GLU A 546 -5.26 -27.01 22.04
CA GLU A 546 -6.34 -27.77 22.69
C GLU A 546 -6.29 -27.68 24.22
N THR A 547 -5.27 -27.01 24.78
CA THR A 547 -5.15 -26.73 26.22
C THR A 547 -5.10 -25.23 26.48
N VAL A 548 -5.60 -24.79 27.64
CA VAL A 548 -5.60 -23.36 28.00
C VAL A 548 -4.17 -22.84 28.11
N ASP A 549 -3.28 -23.61 28.72
CA ASP A 549 -1.87 -23.24 28.88
C ASP A 549 -1.12 -23.17 27.55
N GLY A 550 -1.34 -24.14 26.66
CA GLY A 550 -0.72 -24.12 25.34
C GLY A 550 -1.28 -22.99 24.46
N ALA A 551 -2.59 -22.74 24.49
CA ALA A 551 -3.18 -21.57 23.83
C ALA A 551 -2.65 -20.24 24.41
N ARG A 552 -2.48 -20.13 25.72
CA ARG A 552 -1.89 -18.95 26.35
C ARG A 552 -0.44 -18.73 25.94
N LYS A 553 0.36 -19.80 25.90
CA LYS A 553 1.74 -19.77 25.39
C LYS A 553 1.79 -19.34 23.92
N PHE A 554 0.82 -19.78 23.11
CA PHE A 554 0.67 -19.34 21.72
C PHE A 554 0.43 -17.83 21.63
N LEU A 555 -0.51 -17.29 22.43
CA LEU A 555 -0.81 -15.85 22.44
C LEU A 555 0.42 -15.04 22.90
N GLN A 556 1.09 -15.45 23.98
CA GLN A 556 2.27 -14.76 24.49
C GLN A 556 3.45 -14.76 23.51
N LYS A 557 3.62 -15.85 22.73
CA LYS A 557 4.62 -15.91 21.66
C LYS A 557 4.23 -15.09 20.43
N SER A 558 2.94 -15.03 20.11
CA SER A 558 2.38 -14.32 18.96
C SER A 558 2.43 -12.80 19.15
N PHE A 559 2.17 -12.37 20.38
CA PHE A 559 2.08 -10.97 20.78
C PHE A 559 3.10 -10.72 21.91
N PRO A 560 4.41 -10.85 21.63
CA PRO A 560 5.42 -10.74 22.67
C PRO A 560 5.39 -9.33 23.27
N ASN A 561 5.10 -9.26 24.58
CA ASN A 561 4.97 -8.00 25.28
C ASN A 561 6.28 -7.20 25.28
N ARG A 562 6.18 -5.87 25.24
CA ARG A 562 7.24 -4.96 25.68
C ARG A 562 7.08 -4.52 27.16
N GLY A 563 6.04 -5.05 27.86
CA GLY A 563 5.71 -4.81 29.28
C GLY A 563 4.82 -5.90 29.93
N PRO A 564 4.15 -5.66 31.08
CA PRO A 564 3.15 -6.59 31.63
C PRO A 564 1.84 -6.55 30.80
N GLY A 565 1.44 -7.68 30.21
CA GLY A 565 0.24 -7.83 29.36
C GLY A 565 0.47 -7.60 27.87
N THR A 566 -0.40 -8.16 27.01
CA THR A 566 -0.30 -7.98 25.54
C THR A 566 -0.75 -6.58 25.13
N GLU A 567 -0.01 -5.92 24.23
CA GLU A 567 -0.32 -4.55 23.75
C GLU A 567 -1.32 -4.53 22.56
N ASP A 568 -1.86 -5.68 22.13
CA ASP A 568 -2.67 -5.80 20.91
C ASP A 568 -4.02 -6.52 21.15
N PRO A 569 -5.00 -5.86 21.81
CA PRO A 569 -6.32 -6.46 22.07
C PRO A 569 -7.08 -6.82 20.79
N LEU A 570 -6.80 -6.15 19.66
CA LEU A 570 -7.39 -6.49 18.37
C LEU A 570 -6.82 -7.81 17.84
N GLY A 571 -5.51 -8.01 17.97
CA GLY A 571 -4.87 -9.29 17.64
C GLY A 571 -5.47 -10.45 18.42
N LEU A 572 -5.74 -10.26 19.73
CA LEU A 572 -6.44 -11.26 20.55
C LEU A 572 -7.85 -11.56 20.04
N LEU A 573 -8.64 -10.52 19.76
CA LEU A 573 -10.01 -10.67 19.24
C LEU A 573 -10.05 -11.40 17.89
N TYR A 574 -9.20 -11.00 16.95
CA TYR A 574 -9.15 -11.64 15.64
C TYR A 574 -8.69 -13.09 15.75
N THR A 575 -7.81 -13.41 16.71
CA THR A 575 -7.40 -14.79 16.99
C THR A 575 -8.61 -15.61 17.43
N LEU A 576 -9.42 -15.09 18.38
CA LEU A 576 -10.65 -15.74 18.83
C LEU A 576 -11.67 -15.95 17.68
N GLN A 577 -11.79 -14.96 16.80
CA GLN A 577 -12.75 -14.99 15.70
C GLN A 577 -12.35 -15.98 14.60
N TYR A 578 -11.10 -15.94 14.15
CA TYR A 578 -10.69 -16.51 12.86
C TYR A 578 -9.69 -17.66 12.95
N LEU A 579 -8.98 -17.85 14.07
CA LEU A 579 -8.11 -19.01 14.23
C LEU A 579 -8.98 -20.26 14.40
N ASP A 580 -8.74 -21.28 13.59
CA ASP A 580 -9.38 -22.59 13.73
C ASP A 580 -8.35 -23.59 14.23
N PRO A 581 -8.27 -23.87 15.55
CA PRO A 581 -7.25 -24.74 16.12
C PRO A 581 -7.07 -26.10 15.42
N LYS A 582 -8.10 -26.61 14.74
CA LYS A 582 -8.09 -27.91 14.07
C LYS A 582 -7.38 -27.89 12.72
N ASN A 583 -7.11 -26.70 12.17
CA ASN A 583 -6.52 -26.56 10.85
C ASN A 583 -4.99 -26.79 10.89
N THR A 584 -4.59 -28.03 10.65
CA THR A 584 -3.19 -28.50 10.70
C THR A 584 -2.60 -28.84 9.33
N THR A 585 -3.44 -28.90 8.29
CA THR A 585 -2.99 -29.44 7.01
C THR A 585 -2.09 -28.42 6.31
N PRO A 586 -0.83 -28.79 5.97
CA PRO A 586 0.01 -27.94 5.13
C PRO A 586 -0.72 -27.72 3.81
N PRO A 587 -1.12 -26.50 3.47
CA PRO A 587 -1.87 -26.29 2.24
C PRO A 587 -0.95 -26.36 1.03
N THR A 588 -1.54 -26.73 -0.08
CA THR A 588 -0.96 -26.58 -1.39
C THR A 588 -0.99 -25.11 -1.79
N LEU A 589 0.14 -24.42 -1.61
CA LEU A 589 0.36 -23.12 -2.24
C LEU A 589 0.58 -23.31 -3.75
N PRO A 590 0.27 -22.33 -4.61
CA PRO A 590 0.59 -22.44 -6.03
C PRO A 590 2.11 -22.47 -6.25
N SER A 591 2.56 -23.14 -7.31
CA SER A 591 3.99 -23.20 -7.69
C SER A 591 4.51 -21.88 -8.23
N VAL A 592 3.62 -21.00 -8.70
CA VAL A 592 3.97 -19.69 -9.21
C VAL A 592 3.05 -18.65 -8.59
N TRP A 593 3.63 -17.54 -8.14
CA TRP A 593 2.93 -16.40 -7.60
C TRP A 593 3.48 -15.13 -8.23
N ASP A 594 2.64 -14.12 -8.45
CA ASP A 594 3.11 -12.84 -8.91
C ASP A 594 2.36 -11.65 -8.32
N ILE A 595 3.06 -10.53 -8.35
CA ILE A 595 2.66 -9.24 -7.81
C ILE A 595 2.96 -8.24 -8.91
N ALA A 596 2.05 -8.18 -9.88
CA ALA A 596 2.28 -7.50 -11.14
C ALA A 596 2.53 -6.00 -10.95
N THR A 597 1.89 -5.38 -9.93
CA THR A 597 2.06 -3.96 -9.57
C THR A 597 3.49 -3.63 -9.13
N ARG A 598 4.11 -4.52 -8.35
CA ARG A 598 5.47 -4.34 -7.84
C ARG A 598 6.51 -4.89 -8.82
N GLY A 599 6.09 -5.78 -9.73
CA GLY A 599 6.97 -6.50 -10.63
C GLY A 599 7.70 -7.62 -9.90
N GLU A 600 7.08 -8.21 -8.88
CA GLU A 600 7.67 -9.28 -8.09
C GLU A 600 7.07 -10.62 -8.48
N TYR A 601 7.90 -11.65 -8.61
CA TYR A 601 7.51 -12.98 -9.09
C TYR A 601 8.16 -14.04 -8.20
N LEU A 602 7.37 -15.00 -7.73
CA LEU A 602 7.85 -16.10 -6.91
C LEU A 602 7.55 -17.43 -7.57
N PHE A 603 8.54 -18.31 -7.57
CA PHE A 603 8.46 -19.65 -8.11
C PHE A 603 8.87 -20.62 -7.03
N ARG A 604 8.09 -21.68 -6.84
CA ARG A 604 8.34 -22.67 -5.82
C ARG A 604 8.13 -24.09 -6.31
N THR A 605 8.92 -25.00 -5.73
CA THR A 605 8.63 -26.43 -5.73
C THR A 605 8.87 -27.01 -4.34
N GLY A 606 8.40 -28.23 -4.10
CA GLY A 606 8.43 -28.88 -2.80
C GLY A 606 7.28 -28.47 -1.87
N GLY A 607 7.29 -29.03 -0.66
CA GLY A 607 6.34 -28.70 0.41
C GLY A 607 6.75 -27.43 1.17
N MET A 608 5.92 -26.99 2.12
CA MET A 608 6.25 -25.87 3.02
C MET A 608 7.44 -26.17 3.96
N ASP A 609 7.80 -27.45 4.11
CA ASP A 609 8.88 -27.93 4.98
C ASP A 609 10.23 -28.01 4.30
N ASP A 610 10.26 -28.24 2.99
CA ASP A 610 11.49 -28.24 2.19
C ASP A 610 11.23 -27.57 0.84
N PRO A 611 11.12 -26.23 0.83
CA PRO A 611 10.78 -25.50 -0.35
C PRO A 611 12.04 -25.08 -1.09
N VAL A 612 11.99 -25.24 -2.40
CA VAL A 612 12.83 -24.50 -3.32
C VAL A 612 12.03 -23.27 -3.74
N LEU A 613 12.58 -22.08 -3.52
CA LEU A 613 11.98 -20.79 -3.81
C LEU A 613 12.96 -19.95 -4.64
N LEU A 614 12.43 -19.38 -5.71
CA LEU A 614 13.04 -18.30 -6.48
C LEU A 614 12.14 -17.07 -6.39
N SER A 615 12.71 -15.93 -6.05
CA SER A 615 12.08 -14.61 -6.19
C SER A 615 12.77 -13.86 -7.31
N ILE A 616 12.03 -13.19 -8.18
CA ILE A 616 12.51 -12.23 -9.17
C ILE A 616 11.84 -10.89 -8.88
N ASP A 617 12.62 -9.82 -8.85
CA ASP A 617 12.12 -8.46 -8.60
C ASP A 617 12.47 -7.54 -9.77
N ALA A 618 11.43 -7.04 -10.45
CA ALA A 618 11.53 -6.07 -11.52
C ALA A 618 11.45 -4.62 -11.03
N ASN A 619 11.16 -4.41 -9.75
CA ASN A 619 10.96 -3.13 -9.11
C ASN A 619 10.27 -2.11 -10.01
N THR A 620 8.98 -2.37 -10.30
CA THR A 620 8.22 -1.56 -11.25
C THR A 620 7.55 -0.35 -10.61
N SER A 621 7.43 -0.31 -9.28
CA SER A 621 6.74 0.76 -8.55
C SER A 621 7.71 1.57 -7.69
N LYS A 622 7.52 2.90 -7.61
CA LYS A 622 8.21 3.76 -6.64
C LYS A 622 7.63 3.56 -5.23
N SER A 623 7.71 2.35 -4.67
CA SER A 623 7.53 2.18 -3.22
C SER A 623 8.65 2.95 -2.52
N MET A 624 8.36 3.57 -1.38
CA MET A 624 9.31 4.46 -0.71
C MET A 624 10.62 3.74 -0.38
N GLY A 625 11.75 4.34 -0.78
CA GLY A 625 13.07 3.71 -0.73
C GLY A 625 13.34 2.86 -1.97
N ALA A 626 13.17 3.44 -3.16
CA ALA A 626 13.29 2.74 -4.43
C ALA A 626 14.68 2.13 -4.59
N THR A 627 14.80 0.82 -4.35
CA THR A 627 16.06 0.08 -4.47
C THR A 627 16.43 -0.07 -5.95
N LEU A 628 17.72 -0.12 -6.28
CA LEU A 628 18.17 -0.40 -7.66
C LEU A 628 18.09 -1.89 -8.02
N SER A 629 17.12 -2.59 -7.44
CA SER A 629 16.94 -4.03 -7.50
C SER A 629 16.32 -4.53 -8.79
N ALA A 630 15.78 -3.65 -9.65
CA ALA A 630 15.11 -4.07 -10.89
C ALA A 630 15.97 -5.05 -11.71
N GLY A 631 15.45 -6.26 -11.92
CA GLY A 631 16.12 -7.38 -12.55
C GLY A 631 16.92 -8.28 -11.61
N THR A 632 16.83 -8.10 -10.29
CA THR A 632 17.47 -9.00 -9.30
C THR A 632 16.67 -10.28 -9.13
N PHE A 633 17.31 -11.29 -8.57
CA PHE A 633 16.67 -12.52 -8.15
C PHE A 633 17.26 -13.02 -6.83
N GLU A 634 16.50 -13.82 -6.10
CA GLU A 634 16.91 -14.47 -4.87
C GLU A 634 16.50 -15.93 -4.85
N ILE A 635 17.39 -16.80 -4.35
CA ILE A 635 17.18 -18.25 -4.28
C ILE A 635 17.28 -18.71 -2.83
N PHE A 636 16.28 -19.47 -2.40
CA PHE A 636 16.27 -20.22 -1.15
C PHE A 636 15.90 -21.68 -1.45
N ALA A 637 16.67 -22.64 -0.98
CA ALA A 637 16.38 -24.06 -1.18
C ALA A 637 17.09 -24.90 -0.15
N PHE A 638 16.54 -26.06 0.18
CA PHE A 638 17.18 -27.04 1.09
C PHE A 638 17.56 -26.41 2.44
N GLY A 639 16.65 -25.60 2.99
CA GLY A 639 16.83 -24.91 4.27
C GLY A 639 17.87 -23.78 4.28
N GLN A 640 18.35 -23.32 3.12
CA GLN A 640 19.40 -22.29 3.04
C GLN A 640 19.22 -21.29 1.91
N ARG A 641 19.73 -20.08 2.12
CA ARG A 641 19.80 -19.02 1.11
C ARG A 641 21.02 -19.24 0.20
N TRP A 642 20.84 -19.15 -1.11
CA TRP A 642 21.87 -19.38 -2.13
C TRP A 642 22.39 -18.09 -2.77
N THR A 643 21.66 -16.98 -2.61
CA THR A 643 21.98 -15.66 -3.14
C THR A 643 21.99 -14.61 -2.03
N GLY A 644 22.90 -13.66 -2.02
CA GLY A 644 22.86 -12.48 -1.16
C GLY A 644 22.19 -11.28 -1.83
N SER A 645 21.59 -10.40 -1.02
CA SER A 645 21.29 -9.01 -1.39
C SER A 645 21.67 -8.13 -0.21
N ILE A 646 22.36 -7.02 -0.48
CA ILE A 646 22.90 -6.15 0.58
C ILE A 646 21.87 -5.07 0.88
N PRO A 647 21.24 -5.05 2.07
CA PRO A 647 20.06 -4.22 2.34
C PRO A 647 20.35 -2.73 2.55
N TRP A 648 21.61 -2.36 2.80
CA TRP A 648 21.93 -1.11 3.50
C TRP A 648 22.90 -0.22 2.72
N GLY A 649 22.58 1.08 2.71
CA GLY A 649 23.42 2.19 2.26
C GLY A 649 23.27 2.56 0.78
N SER A 650 23.91 3.66 0.38
CA SER A 650 23.74 4.30 -0.94
C SER A 650 23.72 3.28 -2.09
N GLU A 651 22.70 3.42 -2.90
CA GLU A 651 22.19 2.50 -3.90
C GLU A 651 23.22 2.18 -4.99
N VAL A 652 23.98 1.11 -4.81
CA VAL A 652 24.87 0.61 -5.86
C VAL A 652 24.28 -0.67 -6.44
N ARG A 653 23.91 -0.61 -7.72
CA ARG A 653 23.30 -1.73 -8.45
C ARG A 653 24.07 -3.05 -8.31
N GLY A 654 25.41 -3.00 -8.29
CA GLY A 654 26.28 -4.18 -8.08
C GLY A 654 26.12 -4.93 -6.74
N ARG A 655 25.28 -4.41 -5.82
CA ARG A 655 24.89 -5.07 -4.57
C ARG A 655 23.73 -6.07 -4.72
N HIS A 656 23.15 -6.13 -5.91
CA HIS A 656 22.06 -7.05 -6.26
C HIS A 656 22.55 -8.09 -7.29
N ASN A 657 21.75 -9.13 -7.55
CA ASN A 657 22.07 -10.18 -8.53
C ASN A 657 21.68 -9.73 -9.94
N VAL A 658 22.42 -8.75 -10.46
CA VAL A 658 22.08 -7.97 -11.65
C VAL A 658 23.24 -7.84 -12.63
N LEU A 659 22.92 -7.41 -13.85
CA LEU A 659 23.90 -6.86 -14.79
C LEU A 659 24.08 -5.37 -14.47
N TYR A 660 25.33 -4.95 -14.26
CA TYR A 660 25.66 -3.56 -13.99
C TYR A 660 26.96 -3.15 -14.71
N SER A 661 27.21 -1.85 -14.75
CA SER A 661 28.47 -1.30 -15.24
C SER A 661 29.24 -0.69 -14.07
N PRO A 662 30.43 -1.21 -13.71
CA PRO A 662 31.30 -0.56 -12.73
C PRO A 662 31.59 0.89 -13.11
N GLY A 663 31.46 1.82 -12.16
CA GLY A 663 31.67 3.25 -12.39
C GLY A 663 30.48 3.99 -12.99
N PHE A 664 29.41 3.29 -13.38
CA PHE A 664 28.18 3.91 -13.87
C PHE A 664 27.21 4.16 -12.71
N ARG A 665 26.83 5.42 -12.49
CA ARG A 665 25.85 5.77 -11.47
C ARG A 665 24.44 5.60 -12.03
N THR A 666 23.74 4.58 -11.55
CA THR A 666 22.33 4.37 -11.89
C THR A 666 21.46 5.45 -11.26
N SER A 667 20.49 5.94 -12.01
CA SER A 667 19.50 6.91 -11.55
C SER A 667 18.74 6.46 -10.30
N TYR A 668 18.69 7.31 -9.27
CA TYR A 668 17.96 7.04 -8.04
C TYR A 668 16.47 6.86 -8.34
N GLY A 669 15.92 5.71 -7.97
CA GLY A 669 14.51 5.37 -8.24
C GLY A 669 14.18 5.12 -9.72
N ALA A 670 15.18 4.79 -10.54
CA ALA A 670 14.94 4.13 -11.81
C ALA A 670 14.23 2.78 -11.61
N LEU A 671 13.19 2.54 -12.41
CA LEU A 671 12.31 1.39 -12.29
C LEU A 671 12.48 0.46 -13.48
N GLY A 672 12.30 -0.85 -13.27
CA GLY A 672 12.13 -1.78 -14.36
C GLY A 672 10.74 -1.67 -14.97
N ARG A 673 10.61 -2.04 -16.25
CA ARG A 673 9.33 -2.17 -16.93
C ARG A 673 9.16 -3.59 -17.44
N ILE A 674 8.08 -4.27 -17.06
CA ILE A 674 7.76 -5.58 -17.63
C ILE A 674 7.45 -5.43 -19.13
N ALA A 675 8.31 -6.03 -19.95
CA ALA A 675 8.22 -6.07 -21.40
C ALA A 675 7.54 -7.35 -21.92
N PHE A 676 7.65 -8.45 -21.16
CA PHE A 676 6.98 -9.72 -21.45
C PHE A 676 6.67 -10.46 -20.14
N ARG A 677 5.55 -11.20 -20.10
CA ARG A 677 5.17 -12.06 -18.97
C ARG A 677 4.30 -13.20 -19.48
N ASP A 678 4.70 -14.42 -19.17
CA ASP A 678 3.94 -15.66 -19.36
C ASP A 678 3.99 -16.43 -18.05
N ILE A 679 3.00 -16.14 -17.20
CA ILE A 679 2.86 -16.70 -15.86
C ILE A 679 1.39 -17.05 -15.64
N THR A 680 1.16 -18.32 -15.31
CA THR A 680 -0.12 -18.76 -14.74
C THR A 680 0.15 -19.59 -13.47
N MET A 681 -0.73 -19.49 -12.47
CA MET A 681 -0.59 -20.21 -11.21
C MET A 681 -0.59 -21.75 -11.35
N LYS A 682 -1.03 -22.27 -12.51
CA LYS A 682 -1.10 -23.71 -12.81
C LYS A 682 0.13 -24.25 -13.53
N GLN A 683 0.95 -23.38 -14.12
CA GLN A 683 2.12 -23.81 -14.86
C GLN A 683 3.30 -24.05 -13.91
N SER A 684 4.13 -25.02 -14.25
CA SER A 684 5.43 -25.24 -13.62
C SER A 684 6.56 -24.50 -14.34
N THR A 685 6.26 -23.87 -15.48
CA THR A 685 7.19 -23.10 -16.30
C THR A 685 6.68 -21.68 -16.46
N ALA A 686 7.59 -20.71 -16.52
CA ALA A 686 7.24 -19.30 -16.63
C ALA A 686 8.32 -18.50 -17.35
N ALA A 687 7.93 -17.36 -17.91
CA ALA A 687 8.86 -16.40 -18.49
C ALA A 687 8.50 -14.95 -18.12
N VAL A 688 9.51 -14.15 -17.82
CA VAL A 688 9.38 -12.72 -17.51
C VAL A 688 10.51 -11.96 -18.18
N THR A 689 10.20 -10.92 -18.95
CA THR A 689 11.20 -10.00 -19.47
C THR A 689 11.01 -8.61 -18.90
N ILE A 690 12.11 -8.03 -18.44
CA ILE A 690 12.19 -6.71 -17.82
C ILE A 690 13.02 -5.82 -18.73
N ASP A 691 12.42 -4.74 -19.21
CA ASP A 691 13.10 -3.59 -19.76
C ASP A 691 13.76 -2.81 -18.60
N CYS A 692 15.08 -2.73 -18.67
CA CYS A 692 15.98 -2.12 -17.71
C CYS A 692 16.59 -0.81 -18.25
N ASN A 693 16.05 -0.23 -19.32
CA ASN A 693 16.59 0.97 -19.98
C ASN A 693 16.69 2.17 -19.02
N ALA A 694 15.73 2.33 -18.11
CA ALA A 694 15.77 3.42 -17.13
C ALA A 694 16.97 3.31 -16.17
N LEU A 695 17.52 2.11 -15.98
CA LEU A 695 18.62 1.81 -15.05
C LEU A 695 20.01 2.08 -15.66
N VAL A 696 20.05 2.32 -16.98
CA VAL A 696 21.29 2.62 -17.72
C VAL A 696 21.33 4.08 -18.19
N ARG A 697 20.54 4.94 -17.55
CA ARG A 697 20.64 6.40 -17.65
C ARG A 697 21.60 6.90 -16.56
N GLU A 698 22.51 7.78 -16.96
CA GLU A 698 23.43 8.38 -16.01
C GLU A 698 22.76 9.59 -15.37
N GLU A 699 22.83 9.68 -14.05
CA GLU A 699 22.48 10.90 -13.34
C GLU A 699 23.74 11.71 -13.08
N ILE A 700 23.85 12.83 -13.79
CA ILE A 700 24.87 13.84 -13.53
C ILE A 700 24.30 14.78 -12.48
N GLU A 701 24.73 14.59 -11.23
CA GLU A 701 24.51 15.57 -10.18
C GLU A 701 25.41 16.76 -10.45
N THR A 702 24.79 17.91 -10.73
CA THR A 702 25.49 19.18 -10.76
C THR A 702 25.11 19.94 -9.50
N THR A 703 26.10 20.16 -8.65
CA THR A 703 25.94 20.99 -7.47
C THR A 703 25.92 22.45 -7.91
N VAL A 704 24.75 23.10 -7.80
CA VAL A 704 24.63 24.53 -8.02
C VAL A 704 24.59 25.21 -6.67
N GLU A 705 25.64 25.96 -6.35
CA GLU A 705 25.61 26.85 -5.20
C GLU A 705 24.69 28.03 -5.52
N LYS A 706 23.52 28.03 -4.89
CA LYS A 706 22.60 29.16 -4.97
C LYS A 706 22.72 29.98 -3.70
N VAL A 707 23.22 31.21 -3.81
CA VAL A 707 23.21 32.15 -2.69
C VAL A 707 21.81 32.74 -2.58
N GLU A 708 21.04 32.30 -1.58
CA GLU A 708 19.72 32.85 -1.28
C GLU A 708 19.84 33.81 -0.09
N THR A 709 19.13 34.95 -0.12
CA THR A 709 19.10 35.86 1.04
C THR A 709 17.92 35.49 1.94
N VAL A 710 18.19 35.08 3.19
CA VAL A 710 17.17 34.72 4.16
C VAL A 710 17.03 35.84 5.18
N LYS A 711 15.80 36.28 5.45
CA LYS A 711 15.51 37.26 6.49
C LYS A 711 15.31 36.54 7.83
N VAL A 712 16.11 36.88 8.84
CA VAL A 712 15.97 36.37 10.21
C VAL A 712 15.77 37.59 11.13
N GLY A 713 14.52 37.86 11.48
CA GLY A 713 14.13 39.14 12.10
C GLY A 713 14.21 40.28 11.07
N GLU A 714 14.86 41.39 11.44
CA GLU A 714 15.12 42.51 10.50
C GLU A 714 16.42 42.36 9.71
N VAL A 715 17.27 41.38 10.05
CA VAL A 715 18.56 41.16 9.39
C VAL A 715 18.38 40.26 8.17
N THR A 716 18.93 40.70 7.05
CA THR A 716 18.99 39.92 5.80
C THR A 716 20.39 39.33 5.71
N MET A 717 20.50 38.00 5.67
CA MET A 717 21.79 37.30 5.65
C MET A 717 21.86 36.36 4.43
N PRO A 718 23.00 36.33 3.71
CA PRO A 718 23.19 35.38 2.63
C PRO A 718 23.31 33.96 3.22
N ARG A 719 22.52 33.04 2.69
CA ARG A 719 22.60 31.61 2.95
C ARG A 719 22.95 30.95 1.62
N THR A 720 24.14 30.37 1.54
CA THR A 720 24.45 29.46 0.44
C THR A 720 23.61 28.21 0.62
N VAL A 721 22.67 28.00 -0.29
CA VAL A 721 21.90 26.77 -0.43
C VAL A 721 22.53 26.00 -1.57
N THR A 722 23.16 24.89 -1.22
CA THR A 722 23.61 23.92 -2.20
C THR A 722 22.39 23.21 -2.76
N VAL A 723 22.03 23.48 -4.01
CA VAL A 723 20.95 22.78 -4.71
C VAL A 723 21.59 21.72 -5.60
N GLU A 724 21.34 20.46 -5.29
CA GLU A 724 21.71 19.36 -6.17
C GLU A 724 20.71 19.33 -7.33
N VAL A 725 21.19 19.64 -8.54
CA VAL A 725 20.41 19.50 -9.76
C VAL A 725 20.85 18.22 -10.45
N THR A 726 19.99 17.21 -10.43
CA THR A 726 20.23 15.95 -11.12
C THR A 726 19.77 16.04 -12.56
N LYS A 727 20.69 16.00 -13.52
CA LYS A 727 20.37 15.87 -14.94
C LYS A 727 20.54 14.42 -15.38
N SER A 728 19.48 13.82 -15.91
CA SER A 728 19.57 12.51 -16.54
C SER A 728 20.14 12.64 -17.95
N VAL A 729 21.19 11.89 -18.27
CA VAL A 729 21.78 11.80 -19.61
C VAL A 729 21.44 10.44 -20.21
N GLU A 730 20.83 10.46 -21.40
CA GLU A 730 20.57 9.27 -22.19
C GLU A 730 21.77 8.97 -23.07
N HIS A 731 22.42 7.83 -22.85
CA HIS A 731 23.57 7.37 -23.63
C HIS A 731 23.18 6.51 -24.85
N GLY A 732 21.88 6.35 -25.11
CA GLY A 732 21.37 5.43 -26.14
C GLY A 732 21.50 3.94 -25.81
N TYR A 733 21.98 3.60 -24.61
CA TYR A 733 22.11 2.22 -24.16
C TYR A 733 20.76 1.55 -24.01
N LYS A 734 20.69 0.28 -24.40
CA LYS A 734 19.50 -0.56 -24.24
C LYS A 734 19.84 -1.76 -23.37
N HIS A 735 18.97 -2.08 -22.43
CA HIS A 735 19.12 -3.21 -21.53
C HIS A 735 17.77 -3.89 -21.33
N ALA A 736 17.69 -5.17 -21.68
CA ALA A 736 16.59 -6.04 -21.32
C ALA A 736 17.14 -7.30 -20.64
N ARG A 737 16.44 -7.75 -19.60
CA ARG A 737 16.74 -8.99 -18.89
C ARG A 737 15.52 -9.90 -18.95
N ALA A 738 15.66 -11.07 -19.55
CA ALA A 738 14.64 -12.10 -19.62
C ALA A 738 14.97 -13.26 -18.69
N PHE A 739 13.95 -13.76 -18.01
CA PHE A 739 13.97 -14.92 -17.13
C PHE A 739 13.11 -16.01 -17.73
N GLY A 740 13.61 -17.23 -17.73
CA GLY A 740 12.84 -18.46 -17.90
C GLY A 740 12.99 -19.30 -16.64
N VAL A 741 11.89 -19.78 -16.09
CA VAL A 741 11.89 -20.58 -14.85
C VAL A 741 11.16 -21.88 -15.11
N ASP A 742 11.73 -23.00 -14.68
CA ASP A 742 11.07 -24.30 -14.62
C ASP A 742 11.26 -24.92 -13.23
N VAL A 743 10.14 -25.15 -12.55
CA VAL A 743 10.04 -25.79 -11.23
C VAL A 743 9.38 -27.18 -11.31
N SER A 744 9.27 -27.76 -12.52
CA SER A 744 8.66 -29.07 -12.76
C SER A 744 9.54 -30.26 -12.41
N GLY A 745 10.86 -30.06 -12.25
CA GLY A 745 11.83 -31.15 -12.09
C GLY A 745 12.29 -31.80 -13.39
N LYS A 746 11.69 -31.48 -14.55
CA LYS A 746 11.96 -32.16 -15.83
C LYS A 746 13.37 -31.94 -16.37
N CYS A 747 14.06 -30.88 -15.95
CA CYS A 747 15.47 -30.67 -16.30
C CYS A 747 16.45 -31.58 -15.52
N GLY A 748 15.96 -32.41 -14.61
CA GLY A 748 16.79 -33.21 -13.69
C GLY A 748 17.19 -32.47 -12.41
N ALA A 749 16.67 -31.27 -12.19
CA ALA A 749 16.85 -30.49 -10.97
C ALA A 749 15.49 -29.92 -10.50
N PRO A 750 15.24 -29.80 -9.19
CA PRO A 750 14.04 -29.15 -8.65
C PRO A 750 13.76 -27.76 -9.23
N MET A 751 14.81 -27.01 -9.59
CA MET A 751 14.69 -25.69 -10.20
C MET A 751 15.71 -25.50 -11.32
N LEU A 752 15.21 -25.01 -12.45
CA LEU A 752 15.97 -24.43 -13.55
C LEU A 752 15.60 -22.95 -13.65
N LEU A 753 16.62 -22.09 -13.60
CA LEU A 753 16.54 -20.66 -13.83
C LEU A 753 17.42 -20.32 -15.02
N VAL A 754 16.86 -19.68 -16.03
CA VAL A 754 17.58 -19.23 -17.22
C VAL A 754 17.46 -17.73 -17.32
N ILE A 755 18.58 -17.06 -17.55
CA ILE A 755 18.67 -15.59 -17.63
C ILE A 755 19.31 -15.23 -18.97
N ALA A 756 18.59 -14.46 -19.77
CA ALA A 756 19.08 -13.85 -21.00
C ALA A 756 19.18 -12.34 -20.80
N ASP A 757 20.41 -11.82 -20.72
CA ASP A 757 20.69 -10.39 -20.67
C ASP A 757 21.06 -9.91 -22.07
N ARG A 758 20.26 -9.00 -22.63
CA ARG A 758 20.57 -8.25 -23.85
C ARG A 758 20.92 -6.82 -23.47
N PHE A 759 22.20 -6.48 -23.54
CA PHE A 759 22.69 -5.12 -23.36
C PHE A 759 23.40 -4.62 -24.62
N ASP A 760 22.87 -3.54 -25.19
CA ASP A 760 23.45 -2.86 -26.34
C ASP A 760 24.06 -1.52 -25.87
N GLY A 761 25.38 -1.38 -25.98
CA GLY A 761 26.11 -0.17 -25.61
C GLY A 761 27.59 -0.43 -25.34
N ASP A 762 28.46 0.55 -25.60
CA ASP A 762 29.91 0.40 -25.46
C ASP A 762 30.40 0.82 -24.06
N ILE A 763 29.97 0.07 -23.05
CA ILE A 763 30.35 0.29 -21.65
C ILE A 763 30.74 -1.04 -21.01
N LYS A 764 31.67 -1.00 -20.05
CA LYS A 764 32.04 -2.20 -19.29
C LYS A 764 30.81 -2.81 -18.63
N LYS A 765 30.64 -4.14 -18.74
CA LYS A 765 29.52 -4.85 -18.11
C LYS A 765 30.05 -5.96 -17.21
N THR A 766 29.42 -6.07 -16.05
CA THR A 766 29.71 -7.11 -15.08
C THR A 766 28.39 -7.74 -14.65
N TRP A 767 28.26 -9.04 -14.89
CA TRP A 767 27.16 -9.83 -14.35
C TRP A 767 27.54 -10.31 -12.96
N VAL A 768 26.66 -10.10 -11.98
CA VAL A 768 26.94 -10.36 -10.56
C VAL A 768 26.02 -11.40 -9.96
N TYR A 769 26.63 -12.30 -9.19
CA TYR A 769 25.95 -13.18 -8.24
C TYR A 769 26.53 -12.99 -6.84
N ASN A 770 25.81 -12.34 -5.95
CA ASN A 770 26.24 -12.13 -4.57
C ASN A 770 25.97 -13.38 -3.74
N LEU A 771 26.87 -13.70 -2.82
CA LEU A 771 26.69 -14.76 -1.82
C LEU A 771 26.15 -14.18 -0.50
N PRO A 772 25.47 -14.97 0.34
CA PRO A 772 24.87 -14.51 1.59
C PRO A 772 25.86 -14.24 2.74
N ASP A 773 27.15 -14.48 2.58
CA ASP A 773 28.22 -14.44 3.60
C ASP A 773 28.77 -13.03 3.91
N HIS A 774 28.11 -11.98 3.43
CA HIS A 774 28.61 -10.60 3.47
C HIS A 774 28.29 -9.81 4.75
N ILE A 775 27.64 -10.40 5.77
CA ILE A 775 27.25 -9.70 7.01
C ILE A 775 28.31 -9.90 8.10
N PRO A 776 29.07 -8.86 8.52
CA PRO A 776 30.12 -9.01 9.53
C PRO A 776 29.54 -9.30 10.92
N PRO A 777 30.09 -10.28 11.68
CA PRO A 777 29.57 -10.70 13.00
C PRO A 777 29.66 -9.66 14.14
N ALA A 778 30.43 -8.59 13.97
CA ALA A 778 31.19 -8.03 15.10
C ALA A 778 30.49 -7.00 16.01
N LYS A 779 29.24 -6.56 15.76
CA LYS A 779 28.57 -5.56 16.62
C LYS A 779 27.10 -5.83 16.96
N GLN A 780 26.61 -7.04 16.73
CA GLN A 780 25.21 -7.38 17.00
C GLN A 780 25.07 -8.07 18.36
N GLY A 781 24.79 -7.28 19.39
CA GLY A 781 24.42 -7.79 20.71
C GLY A 781 23.20 -8.72 20.62
N ARG A 782 23.44 -10.01 20.84
CA ARG A 782 22.48 -11.10 21.14
C ARG A 782 21.47 -11.45 20.01
N ARG A 783 21.50 -12.73 19.61
CA ARG A 783 20.50 -13.47 18.79
C ARG A 783 20.59 -13.33 17.27
N GLU A 784 21.75 -13.55 16.64
CA GLU A 784 21.72 -14.07 15.26
C GLU A 784 22.02 -15.58 15.27
N PRO A 785 21.41 -16.38 14.38
CA PRO A 785 21.87 -17.74 14.12
C PRO A 785 23.35 -17.72 13.72
N PRO A 786 24.11 -18.80 14.01
CA PRO A 786 25.51 -18.88 13.61
C PRO A 786 25.65 -18.67 12.10
N PHE A 787 26.71 -17.95 11.75
CA PHE A 787 27.21 -17.75 10.39
C PHE A 787 26.99 -19.00 9.52
N THR A 788 26.29 -18.84 8.40
CA THR A 788 26.16 -19.92 7.43
C THR A 788 27.57 -20.23 6.89
N PRO A 789 28.08 -21.48 6.97
CA PRO A 789 29.44 -21.79 6.50
C PRO A 789 29.60 -21.38 5.03
N PRO A 790 30.81 -20.97 4.61
CA PRO A 790 31.04 -20.54 3.23
C PRO A 790 30.68 -21.67 2.27
N PHE A 791 30.11 -21.33 1.13
CA PHE A 791 29.97 -22.28 0.03
C PHE A 791 31.36 -22.75 -0.40
N ASP A 792 31.49 -24.02 -0.77
CA ASP A 792 32.62 -24.42 -1.62
C ASP A 792 32.33 -23.86 -3.02
N VAL A 793 33.16 -22.93 -3.47
CA VAL A 793 33.00 -22.17 -4.71
C VAL A 793 34.03 -22.64 -5.71
N LYS A 794 33.58 -23.18 -6.83
CA LYS A 794 34.43 -23.56 -7.95
C LYS A 794 34.06 -22.75 -9.18
N THR A 795 35.05 -22.24 -9.88
CA THR A 795 34.88 -21.54 -11.17
C THR A 795 35.64 -22.31 -12.24
N ASP A 796 35.12 -22.28 -13.47
CA ASP A 796 35.77 -22.83 -14.65
C ASP A 796 35.45 -21.94 -15.88
N ALA A 797 35.94 -22.33 -17.06
CA ALA A 797 35.78 -21.55 -18.28
C ALA A 797 34.31 -21.37 -18.73
N THR A 798 33.41 -22.23 -18.26
CA THR A 798 32.00 -22.24 -18.68
C THR A 798 31.06 -21.74 -17.61
N GLY A 799 31.49 -21.61 -16.35
CA GLY A 799 30.57 -21.37 -15.26
C GLY A 799 31.17 -21.40 -13.86
N PHE A 800 30.26 -21.53 -12.90
CA PHE A 800 30.61 -21.73 -11.50
C PHE A 800 29.68 -22.74 -10.83
N THR A 801 30.21 -23.40 -9.81
CA THR A 801 29.47 -24.33 -8.94
C THR A 801 29.58 -23.88 -7.51
N LEU A 802 28.45 -23.82 -6.82
CA LEU A 802 28.37 -23.63 -5.37
C LEU A 802 27.92 -24.96 -4.75
N THR A 803 28.64 -25.45 -3.76
CA THR A 803 28.28 -26.67 -3.03
C THR A 803 28.15 -26.41 -1.54
N LYS A 804 27.11 -26.98 -0.93
CA LYS A 804 26.88 -26.93 0.51
C LYS A 804 26.07 -28.14 0.97
N GLY A 805 26.68 -28.97 1.82
CA GLY A 805 26.12 -30.27 2.17
C GLY A 805 26.03 -31.18 0.95
N ASN A 806 24.91 -31.86 0.79
CA ASN A 806 24.59 -32.66 -0.41
C ASN A 806 23.96 -31.83 -1.54
N ALA A 807 23.75 -30.53 -1.37
CA ALA A 807 23.13 -29.68 -2.37
C ALA A 807 24.18 -28.92 -3.19
N SER A 808 23.86 -28.68 -4.47
CA SER A 808 24.68 -27.92 -5.39
C SER A 808 23.85 -26.98 -6.26
N LEU A 809 24.44 -25.83 -6.59
CA LEU A 809 23.97 -24.91 -7.61
C LEU A 809 25.03 -24.83 -8.69
N ARG A 810 24.65 -25.05 -9.94
CA ARG A 810 25.53 -24.88 -11.11
C ARG A 810 24.98 -23.77 -11.98
N ALA A 811 25.82 -22.80 -12.30
CA ALA A 811 25.55 -21.82 -13.35
C ALA A 811 26.49 -22.07 -14.53
N THR A 812 25.92 -22.22 -15.72
CA THR A 812 26.64 -22.39 -16.99
C THR A 812 26.32 -21.19 -17.89
N PHE A 813 27.33 -20.53 -18.42
CA PHE A 813 27.19 -19.38 -19.31
C PHE A 813 27.44 -19.79 -20.76
N VAL A 814 26.58 -19.29 -21.64
CA VAL A 814 26.74 -19.35 -23.09
C VAL A 814 26.95 -17.93 -23.59
N ALA A 815 28.13 -17.65 -24.11
CA ALA A 815 28.53 -16.33 -24.59
C ALA A 815 29.23 -16.45 -25.96
N PRO A 816 29.18 -15.40 -26.80
CA PRO A 816 29.87 -15.41 -28.09
C PRO A 816 31.39 -15.23 -27.96
N SER A 817 31.88 -14.79 -26.80
CA SER A 817 33.29 -14.56 -26.50
C SER A 817 33.73 -15.33 -25.24
N PRO A 818 35.03 -15.55 -25.03
CA PRO A 818 35.56 -16.01 -23.75
C PRO A 818 35.04 -15.14 -22.59
N LEU A 819 34.80 -15.80 -21.45
CA LEU A 819 34.34 -15.17 -20.22
C LEU A 819 35.41 -15.28 -19.15
N LYS A 820 35.56 -14.20 -18.39
CA LYS A 820 36.30 -14.20 -17.14
C LYS A 820 35.30 -14.34 -15.99
N ILE A 821 35.34 -15.49 -15.32
CA ILE A 821 34.46 -15.86 -14.21
C ILE A 821 35.30 -15.93 -12.94
N GLU A 822 35.04 -15.04 -11.98
CA GLU A 822 35.86 -14.90 -10.78
C GLU A 822 35.03 -14.94 -9.52
N TYR A 823 35.53 -15.67 -8.52
CA TYR A 823 35.09 -15.48 -7.14
C TYR A 823 35.77 -14.25 -6.56
N VAL A 824 34.97 -13.26 -6.16
CA VAL A 824 35.46 -11.98 -5.64
C VAL A 824 35.20 -11.86 -4.14
N LYS A 825 36.18 -11.32 -3.43
CA LYS A 825 36.05 -10.87 -2.03
C LYS A 825 36.50 -9.42 -1.93
N GLN A 826 35.55 -8.51 -2.11
CA GLN A 826 35.80 -7.09 -2.23
C GLN A 826 35.46 -6.37 -0.93
N LYS A 827 36.46 -5.74 -0.31
CA LYS A 827 36.20 -4.75 0.75
C LYS A 827 35.70 -3.47 0.10
N THR A 828 34.56 -2.98 0.55
CA THR A 828 33.97 -1.70 0.15
C THR A 828 33.54 -0.93 1.39
N GLN A 829 33.26 0.35 1.24
CA GLN A 829 32.69 1.18 2.29
C GLN A 829 31.23 1.44 1.94
N ILE A 830 30.35 1.19 2.90
CA ILE A 830 28.93 1.55 2.79
C ILE A 830 28.78 2.92 3.41
N GLU A 831 28.45 3.92 2.60
CA GLU A 831 27.97 5.18 3.14
C GLU A 831 26.65 4.93 3.88
N PRO A 832 26.55 5.33 5.16
CA PRO A 832 25.35 5.12 5.93
C PRO A 832 24.20 5.84 5.24
N HIS A 833 23.06 5.14 5.10
CA HIS A 833 21.86 5.71 4.53
C HIS A 833 21.54 7.04 5.24
N PHE A 834 21.31 8.10 4.45
CA PHE A 834 21.16 9.48 4.90
C PHE A 834 19.87 9.65 5.73
N HIS A 835 19.87 9.16 6.97
CA HIS A 835 18.88 9.56 7.97
C HIS A 835 19.47 10.77 8.69
N PRO A 836 18.94 12.00 8.46
CA PRO A 836 19.60 13.26 8.82
C PRO A 836 19.84 13.46 10.32
N THR A 837 19.28 12.60 11.19
CA THR A 837 19.27 12.80 12.63
C THR A 837 20.16 11.84 13.43
N ARG A 838 20.58 10.69 12.89
CA ARG A 838 21.42 9.71 13.62
C ARG A 838 22.50 9.02 12.78
N SER A 839 22.36 8.99 11.45
CA SER A 839 23.26 8.22 10.58
C SER A 839 24.53 8.95 10.20
N ALA A 840 24.47 10.28 10.03
CA ALA A 840 25.61 11.09 9.60
C ALA A 840 26.83 10.96 10.54
N ALA A 841 26.60 10.70 11.83
CA ALA A 841 27.66 10.55 12.82
C ALA A 841 28.44 9.22 12.72
N ARG A 842 27.94 8.19 12.02
CA ARG A 842 28.59 6.86 12.03
C ARG A 842 29.69 6.70 10.98
N GLY A 843 29.80 7.60 10.01
CA GLY A 843 30.75 7.49 8.89
C GLY A 843 30.54 6.22 8.04
N PRO A 844 31.28 6.08 6.91
CA PRO A 844 31.23 4.89 6.09
C PRO A 844 31.57 3.63 6.89
N GLN A 845 30.73 2.61 6.82
CA GLN A 845 30.98 1.33 7.50
C GLN A 845 31.73 0.40 6.55
N PRO A 846 32.83 -0.24 6.98
CA PRO A 846 33.51 -1.23 6.17
C PRO A 846 32.59 -2.43 5.95
N PHE A 847 32.56 -2.91 4.72
CA PHE A 847 31.74 -4.02 4.28
C PHE A 847 32.55 -4.92 3.36
N THR A 848 32.36 -6.24 3.46
CA THR A 848 33.03 -7.18 2.55
C THR A 848 31.96 -7.87 1.71
N ARG A 849 31.96 -7.57 0.41
CA ARG A 849 31.15 -8.27 -0.58
C ARG A 849 31.87 -9.54 -1.01
N THR A 850 31.12 -10.62 -1.08
CA THR A 850 31.53 -11.92 -1.60
C THR A 850 30.55 -12.34 -2.68
N GLY A 851 31.06 -12.88 -3.78
CA GLY A 851 30.22 -13.19 -4.93
C GLY A 851 31.00 -13.71 -6.13
N ILE A 852 30.27 -13.94 -7.21
CA ILE A 852 30.81 -14.24 -8.54
C ILE A 852 30.64 -12.99 -9.41
N GLU A 853 31.69 -12.64 -10.15
CA GLU A 853 31.65 -11.67 -11.23
C GLU A 853 31.96 -12.36 -12.56
N VAL A 854 31.15 -12.05 -13.57
CA VAL A 854 31.36 -12.51 -14.94
C VAL A 854 31.50 -11.31 -15.86
N THR A 855 32.58 -11.29 -16.63
CA THR A 855 32.89 -10.26 -17.62
C THR A 855 33.26 -10.89 -18.96
N GLY A 856 32.86 -10.26 -20.07
CA GLY A 856 33.24 -10.70 -21.42
C GLY A 856 34.58 -10.12 -21.87
N GLU A 857 35.14 -10.66 -22.97
CA GLU A 857 36.29 -10.08 -23.67
C GLU A 857 35.90 -9.69 -25.12
N PRO A 858 36.00 -8.41 -25.52
CA PRO A 858 36.29 -7.25 -24.67
C PRO A 858 35.20 -7.05 -23.61
N ALA A 859 35.50 -6.30 -22.54
CA ALA A 859 34.58 -6.06 -21.43
C ALA A 859 33.28 -5.33 -21.81
N THR A 860 33.18 -4.92 -23.08
CA THR A 860 32.04 -4.26 -23.71
C THR A 860 31.07 -5.25 -24.36
N THR A 861 31.46 -6.52 -24.56
CA THR A 861 30.55 -7.61 -24.97
C THR A 861 29.45 -7.77 -23.93
N GLY A 862 28.19 -7.57 -24.35
CA GLY A 862 27.10 -7.29 -23.41
C GLY A 862 25.96 -8.27 -23.36
N HIS A 863 26.07 -9.40 -24.04
CA HIS A 863 25.02 -10.39 -24.09
C HIS A 863 25.43 -11.61 -23.25
N PHE A 864 24.61 -11.95 -22.25
CA PHE A 864 24.86 -13.11 -21.38
C PHE A 864 23.67 -14.06 -21.44
N PHE A 865 23.93 -15.35 -21.63
CA PHE A 865 22.91 -16.39 -21.51
C PHE A 865 23.31 -17.39 -20.41
N ALA A 866 22.73 -17.25 -19.22
CA ALA A 866 23.07 -18.03 -18.05
C ALA A 866 22.00 -19.10 -17.76
N ILE A 867 22.45 -20.33 -17.51
CA ILE A 867 21.63 -21.50 -17.18
C ILE A 867 22.01 -21.95 -15.78
N ILE A 868 21.07 -21.82 -14.84
CA ILE A 868 21.28 -22.08 -13.41
C ILE A 868 20.40 -23.25 -12.99
N THR A 869 21.00 -24.32 -12.46
CA THR A 869 20.29 -25.46 -11.87
C THR A 869 20.60 -25.58 -10.39
N LEU A 870 19.61 -25.98 -9.61
CA LEU A 870 19.72 -26.18 -8.17
C LEU A 870 19.16 -27.54 -7.77
N GLN A 871 20.00 -28.39 -7.18
CA GLN A 871 19.70 -29.80 -6.95
C GLN A 871 20.44 -30.38 -5.73
N GLN A 872 20.04 -31.58 -5.33
CA GLN A 872 20.86 -32.44 -4.48
C GLN A 872 21.73 -33.34 -5.36
N GLY A 873 23.01 -33.47 -5.03
CA GLY A 873 23.99 -34.23 -5.80
C GLY A 873 24.59 -33.46 -6.98
N PRO A 874 25.06 -34.16 -8.02
CA PRO A 874 25.66 -33.54 -9.20
C PRO A 874 24.62 -32.80 -10.05
N ALA A 875 25.05 -31.71 -10.70
CA ALA A 875 24.20 -30.97 -11.63
C ALA A 875 23.87 -31.79 -12.88
N PRO A 876 22.66 -31.64 -13.48
CA PRO A 876 22.34 -32.25 -14.76
C PRO A 876 23.26 -31.69 -15.87
N GLU A 877 23.57 -32.52 -16.86
CA GLU A 877 24.41 -32.14 -17.99
C GLU A 877 23.73 -31.05 -18.84
N VAL A 878 24.49 -30.01 -19.19
CA VAL A 878 24.05 -28.90 -20.04
C VAL A 878 24.69 -29.06 -21.43
N LYS A 879 23.88 -29.32 -22.46
CA LYS A 879 24.32 -29.44 -23.85
C LYS A 879 23.97 -28.17 -24.61
N VAL A 880 24.96 -27.56 -25.26
CA VAL A 880 24.81 -26.27 -25.94
C VAL A 880 25.01 -26.44 -27.44
N GLU A 881 24.06 -25.96 -28.22
CA GLU A 881 24.13 -25.87 -29.69
C GLU A 881 24.07 -24.39 -30.10
N GLY A 882 25.13 -23.85 -30.69
CA GLY A 882 25.24 -22.42 -31.05
C GLY A 882 26.03 -21.60 -30.03
N THR A 883 25.97 -20.28 -30.14
CA THR A 883 26.73 -19.33 -29.29
C THR A 883 25.86 -18.14 -28.87
N GLY A 884 26.24 -17.50 -27.77
CA GLY A 884 25.54 -16.32 -27.24
C GLY A 884 24.05 -16.52 -26.99
N LEU A 885 23.25 -15.50 -27.32
CA LEU A 885 21.79 -15.52 -27.15
C LEU A 885 21.04 -16.37 -28.19
N ASP A 886 21.70 -16.75 -29.29
CA ASP A 886 21.11 -17.60 -30.34
C ASP A 886 21.23 -19.09 -30.04
N ALA A 887 21.91 -19.45 -28.95
CA ALA A 887 22.13 -20.82 -28.57
C ALA A 887 20.84 -21.55 -28.17
N LYS A 888 20.78 -22.85 -28.50
CA LYS A 888 19.79 -23.80 -27.99
C LYS A 888 20.46 -24.67 -26.93
N VAL A 889 19.88 -24.72 -25.75
CA VAL A 889 20.44 -25.45 -24.62
C VAL A 889 19.51 -26.58 -24.22
N THR A 890 20.05 -27.79 -24.11
CA THR A 890 19.31 -28.95 -23.60
C THR A 890 19.82 -29.30 -22.21
N ILE A 891 18.91 -29.39 -21.23
CA ILE A 891 19.19 -29.81 -19.85
C ILE A 891 18.14 -30.84 -19.44
N GLY A 892 18.56 -32.08 -19.22
CA GLY A 892 17.64 -33.18 -18.93
C GLY A 892 16.56 -33.33 -20.01
N GLY A 893 15.28 -33.28 -19.60
CA GLY A 893 14.11 -33.34 -20.47
C GLY A 893 13.63 -31.98 -21.00
N GLN A 894 14.41 -30.90 -20.84
CA GLN A 894 14.03 -29.55 -21.27
C GLN A 894 14.97 -29.02 -22.35
N ARG A 895 14.41 -28.27 -23.30
CA ARG A 895 15.10 -27.44 -24.29
C ARG A 895 14.80 -25.96 -24.01
N VAL A 896 15.85 -25.14 -23.99
CA VAL A 896 15.76 -23.71 -23.69
C VAL A 896 16.41 -22.89 -24.80
N ARG A 897 15.81 -21.75 -25.14
CA ARG A 897 16.36 -20.75 -26.06
C ARG A 897 15.84 -19.35 -25.71
N PHE A 898 16.51 -18.31 -26.20
CA PHE A 898 15.99 -16.95 -26.20
C PHE A 898 15.49 -16.61 -27.61
N ASP A 899 14.28 -16.06 -27.74
CA ASP A 899 13.66 -15.75 -29.04
C ASP A 899 13.79 -14.28 -29.46
N GLY A 900 14.61 -13.51 -28.73
CA GLY A 900 14.75 -12.05 -28.91
C GLY A 900 13.82 -11.22 -28.00
N GLN A 901 12.79 -11.84 -27.43
CA GLN A 901 11.84 -11.20 -26.51
C GLN A 901 11.79 -11.90 -25.14
N ARG A 902 11.80 -13.22 -25.10
CA ARG A 902 11.65 -14.04 -23.89
C ARG A 902 12.51 -15.29 -23.95
N VAL A 903 12.69 -15.89 -22.78
CA VAL A 903 13.22 -17.26 -22.69
C VAL A 903 12.07 -18.24 -22.90
N THR A 904 12.22 -19.19 -23.81
CA THR A 904 11.25 -20.27 -24.03
C THR A 904 11.81 -21.57 -23.48
N ILE A 905 11.02 -22.28 -22.67
CA ILE A 905 11.34 -23.60 -22.12
C ILE A 905 10.32 -24.60 -22.67
N GLU A 906 10.81 -25.60 -23.40
CA GLU A 906 10.00 -26.59 -24.11
C GLU A 906 10.47 -28.00 -23.73
N PRO A 907 9.57 -28.99 -23.58
CA PRO A 907 9.98 -30.38 -23.45
C PRO A 907 10.85 -30.82 -24.64
N LYS A 908 11.86 -31.65 -24.36
CA LYS A 908 12.83 -32.12 -25.36
C LYS A 908 12.19 -32.87 -26.54
#